data_AF-A0A433PMG4-F1
#
_entry.id   AF-A0A433PMG4-F1
#
_cell.length_a   1.000
_cell.length_b   1.000
_cell.length_c   1.000
_cell.angle_alpha   90.00
_cell.angle_beta   90.00
_cell.angle_gamma   90.00
#
_symmetry.space_group_name_H-M   'P 1'
#
loop_
_entity.id
_entity.type
_entity.pdbx_description
1 polymer ?
#
loop_
_entity_poly.entity_id
_entity_poly.type
_entity_poly.pdbx_seq_one_letter_code
_entity_poly.pdbx_strand_id
1 'polypeptide(L)'
;MDRTKRTENTFFRKTRKNAIVKQVREQYIRSDIPCLSESCQHTPPCHKKLVTDSSLLSAEATHYLVPDVSVASRYLEILEQDELSNLIIAQTVMVSLEQHDRLRTYRRLRQVIGDPRRRSVFFYNEIFSETHVARLPGEGPKHRDWRALCRMAEWYWNHLNGSIKIIVLSEQFTQSDLLTEPTDNVLVCSVKQYLDQFWPGHTVLHDLMASLEDAVMEEDLERIRVIGKIGELARKNGTAELGYKEYSTIDELKAGVKSQTYFQGVLRVSPTNRDQAYISGDNKMRDILISGNQHRNRAVHGDIVVVELLAKNSWIAPATSISYDVDMAKADEELDQQLARQSSGVRPTGRVVGVITRNWRSYVATVQEDAVEQGGSVHLVIPLDPVIPKIRIRHGDVRHILGQRIVVRIDSWPVSSQYPNGHYVRSLGPIHQLDTEISAILVEHEISVSQATQGFSEASLREMPVNTKENPWKPDSAEISRRRDLRAALTFSIDPPNCQDIDDAMSIRDLSDGTIELGVHIADVGYFVKENSQTDLEARASLLAYYSVHHQRGTTVYLADRRFDMLPTVLSERVCSLRGNVDRFAVSVIWTLDQSCNILSTWFGRTVIRSACEMEYEQAQQLLDCAKSVEGLDQKLAEELRRPIVRLAEVLRVFKKRRFAKGALELESSEVKFRFNEGQGIKDINILF
;
A
#
# COMPACT_ATOMS: atom_id res chain seq x y z
N MET A 1 10.88 42.98 -13.82
CA MET A 1 9.43 43.19 -13.70
C MET A 1 8.94 42.29 -12.59
N ASP A 2 8.23 42.86 -11.62
CA ASP A 2 7.77 42.18 -10.42
C ASP A 2 6.91 40.97 -10.81
N ARG A 3 7.43 39.74 -10.62
CA ARG A 3 6.79 38.48 -11.09
C ARG A 3 5.65 38.03 -10.17
N THR A 4 5.38 38.78 -9.12
CA THR A 4 4.46 38.42 -8.04
C THR A 4 3.57 39.60 -7.69
N LYS A 5 2.26 39.42 -7.79
CA LYS A 5 1.24 40.38 -7.36
C LYS A 5 0.65 39.90 -6.04
N ARG A 6 0.74 40.73 -4.99
CA ARG A 6 0.11 40.47 -3.70
C ARG A 6 -1.39 40.76 -3.77
N THR A 7 -2.21 39.80 -3.34
CA THR A 7 -3.64 39.96 -3.09
C THR A 7 -3.97 39.51 -1.67
N GLU A 8 -5.15 39.88 -1.17
CA GLU A 8 -5.61 39.50 0.15
C GLU A 8 -6.86 38.63 0.03
N ASN A 9 -6.81 37.44 0.64
CA ASN A 9 -7.97 36.56 0.73
C ASN A 9 -8.55 36.64 2.14
N THR A 10 -9.82 37.06 2.23
CA THR A 10 -10.52 37.26 3.49
C THR A 10 -11.58 36.20 3.67
N PHE A 11 -11.52 35.46 4.78
CA PHE A 11 -12.58 34.52 5.16
C PHE A 11 -12.90 34.61 6.64
N PHE A 12 -14.12 34.20 6.99
CA PHE A 12 -14.59 34.14 8.37
C PHE A 12 -14.49 32.71 8.86
N ARG A 13 -13.79 32.50 9.97
CA ARG A 13 -13.64 31.19 10.60
C ARG A 13 -14.25 31.20 11.99
N LYS A 14 -15.07 30.21 12.29
CA LYS A 14 -15.54 29.94 13.66
C LYS A 14 -14.43 29.23 14.43
N THR A 15 -14.03 29.79 15.57
CA THR A 15 -13.01 29.22 16.45
C THR A 15 -13.57 28.11 17.33
N ARG A 16 -12.70 27.33 17.98
CA ARG A 16 -13.09 26.31 18.98
C ARG A 16 -13.91 26.86 20.15
N LYS A 17 -13.91 28.18 20.38
CA LYS A 17 -14.73 28.86 21.40
C LYS A 17 -16.00 29.49 20.81
N ASN A 18 -16.43 29.06 19.63
CA ASN A 18 -17.57 29.60 18.88
C ASN A 18 -17.48 31.09 18.46
N ALA A 19 -16.36 31.77 18.70
CA ALA A 19 -16.15 33.13 18.20
C ALA A 19 -15.87 33.13 16.69
N ILE A 20 -16.48 34.06 15.96
CA ILE A 20 -16.24 34.27 14.52
C ILE A 20 -15.04 35.22 14.40
N VAL A 21 -13.96 34.74 13.78
CA VAL A 21 -12.75 35.53 13.54
C VAL A 21 -12.60 35.77 12.05
N LYS A 22 -12.40 37.04 11.67
CA LYS A 22 -11.98 37.42 10.31
C LYS A 22 -10.51 37.06 10.17
N GLN A 23 -10.19 36.13 9.27
CA GLN A 23 -8.82 35.79 8.93
C GLN A 23 -8.51 36.38 7.55
N VAL A 24 -7.47 37.21 7.49
CA VAL A 24 -6.92 37.74 6.23
C VAL A 24 -5.62 37.00 5.99
N ARG A 25 -5.49 36.37 4.81
CA ARG A 25 -4.25 35.74 4.37
C ARG A 25 -3.73 36.45 3.13
N GLU A 26 -2.44 36.73 3.12
CA GLU A 26 -1.76 37.18 1.91
C GLU A 26 -1.72 36.02 0.91
N GLN A 27 -2.11 36.30 -0.33
CA GLN A 27 -2.02 35.37 -1.45
C GLN A 27 -1.14 36.00 -2.51
N TYR A 28 -0.08 35.30 -2.90
CA TYR A 28 0.86 35.77 -3.91
C TYR A 28 0.47 35.15 -5.25
N ILE A 29 0.01 35.98 -6.18
CA ILE A 29 -0.26 35.58 -7.55
C ILE A 29 1.04 35.68 -8.35
N ARG A 30 1.41 34.59 -9.00
CA ARG A 30 2.65 34.35 -9.73
C ARG A 30 2.39 34.28 -11.23
N SER A 31 3.37 34.65 -12.04
CA SER A 31 3.32 34.50 -13.51
C SER A 31 4.27 33.41 -14.04
N ASP A 32 4.88 32.63 -13.16
CA ASP A 32 5.95 31.66 -13.48
C ASP A 32 5.58 30.21 -13.12
N ILE A 33 4.28 29.87 -13.17
CA ILE A 33 3.80 28.51 -12.96
C ILE A 33 3.93 27.72 -14.28
N PRO A 34 4.62 26.56 -14.30
CA PRO A 34 4.81 25.76 -15.51
C PRO A 34 3.54 24.95 -15.85
N CYS A 35 3.33 24.66 -17.13
CA CYS A 35 2.26 23.77 -17.58
C CYS A 35 2.56 22.28 -17.33
N LEU A 36 3.82 21.92 -17.09
CA LEU A 36 4.29 20.53 -16.91
C LEU A 36 3.87 19.58 -18.05
N SER A 37 3.89 20.07 -19.30
CA SER A 37 3.61 19.27 -20.50
C SER A 37 4.80 19.25 -21.44
N GLU A 38 5.07 18.08 -22.03
CA GLU A 38 6.05 17.91 -23.11
C GLU A 38 5.65 18.66 -24.39
N SER A 39 4.35 18.88 -24.61
CA SER A 39 3.81 19.64 -25.75
C SER A 39 3.87 21.16 -25.56
N CYS A 40 4.55 21.65 -24.54
CA CYS A 40 4.69 23.08 -24.30
C CYS A 40 5.43 23.78 -25.46
N GLN A 41 4.75 24.74 -26.11
CA GLN A 41 5.27 25.44 -27.28
C GLN A 41 6.07 26.72 -26.96
N HIS A 42 6.22 27.05 -25.66
CA HIS A 42 7.07 28.17 -25.27
C HIS A 42 8.54 27.87 -25.58
N THR A 43 9.32 28.91 -25.93
CA THR A 43 10.76 28.77 -26.19
C THR A 43 11.57 29.64 -25.20
N PRO A 44 12.31 29.04 -24.24
CA PRO A 44 12.32 27.62 -23.90
C PRO A 44 10.98 27.18 -23.24
N PRO A 45 10.65 25.87 -23.28
CA PRO A 45 9.44 25.36 -22.63
C PRO A 45 9.32 25.81 -21.18
N CYS A 46 8.11 26.14 -20.73
CA CYS A 46 7.91 26.75 -19.43
C CYS A 46 8.37 25.86 -18.26
N HIS A 47 8.33 24.53 -18.44
CA HIS A 47 8.82 23.56 -17.46
C HIS A 47 10.36 23.52 -17.34
N LYS A 48 11.12 23.91 -18.39
CA LYS A 48 12.60 23.89 -18.37
C LYS A 48 13.21 24.94 -17.44
N LYS A 49 12.44 25.93 -17.00
CA LYS A 49 12.91 26.97 -16.07
C LYS A 49 12.96 26.49 -14.62
N LEU A 50 12.51 25.27 -14.33
CA LEU A 50 12.41 24.72 -12.98
C LEU A 50 13.35 23.51 -12.81
N VAL A 51 13.95 23.44 -11.63
CA VAL A 51 14.95 22.43 -11.22
C VAL A 51 14.27 21.20 -10.59
N THR A 52 13.00 20.92 -10.93
CA THR A 52 12.20 19.91 -10.21
C THR A 52 12.01 18.64 -11.04
N ASP A 53 12.32 17.47 -10.45
CA ASP A 53 12.05 16.10 -10.94
C ASP A 53 10.54 15.77 -11.00
N SER A 54 9.72 16.69 -11.51
CA SER A 54 8.27 16.51 -11.62
C SER A 54 7.93 15.76 -12.90
N SER A 55 7.05 14.75 -12.80
CA SER A 55 6.44 14.07 -13.94
C SER A 55 5.86 15.09 -14.93
N LEU A 56 6.01 14.81 -16.23
CA LEU A 56 5.44 15.61 -17.30
C LEU A 56 4.29 14.88 -17.98
N LEU A 57 3.24 15.62 -18.31
CA LEU A 57 2.18 15.17 -19.19
C LEU A 57 2.76 14.79 -20.56
N SER A 58 2.29 13.68 -21.12
CA SER A 58 2.77 13.13 -22.39
C SER A 58 2.44 14.00 -23.57
N ALA A 59 3.40 14.14 -24.49
CA ALA A 59 3.12 14.68 -25.82
C ALA A 59 2.36 13.69 -26.73
N GLU A 60 2.39 12.40 -26.40
CA GLU A 60 1.70 11.33 -27.15
C GLU A 60 0.26 11.11 -26.67
N ALA A 61 -0.18 11.82 -25.62
CA ALA A 61 -1.54 11.70 -25.12
C ALA A 61 -2.56 12.21 -26.15
N THR A 62 -3.66 11.47 -26.32
CA THR A 62 -4.77 11.91 -27.17
C THR A 62 -5.54 13.08 -26.55
N HIS A 63 -5.54 13.18 -25.22
CA HIS A 63 -6.18 14.22 -24.44
C HIS A 63 -5.59 14.31 -23.02
N TYR A 64 -5.82 15.42 -22.33
CA TYR A 64 -5.56 15.57 -20.89
C TYR A 64 -6.87 15.62 -20.10
N LEU A 65 -6.86 14.98 -18.92
CA LEU A 65 -8.03 14.85 -18.06
C LEU A 65 -7.98 15.80 -16.87
N VAL A 66 -9.07 16.52 -16.61
CA VAL A 66 -9.21 17.44 -15.49
C VAL A 66 -10.43 17.01 -14.66
N PRO A 67 -10.26 16.19 -13.61
CA PRO A 67 -11.37 15.85 -12.74
C PRO A 67 -11.73 17.02 -11.82
N ASP A 68 -13.01 17.30 -11.67
CA ASP A 68 -13.49 18.22 -10.64
C ASP A 68 -13.59 17.55 -9.25
N VAL A 69 -14.04 18.32 -8.26
CA VAL A 69 -14.21 17.83 -6.88
C VAL A 69 -15.28 16.74 -6.78
N SER A 70 -16.33 16.80 -7.61
CA SER A 70 -17.42 15.81 -7.58
C SER A 70 -16.92 14.44 -8.05
N VAL A 71 -16.13 14.42 -9.12
CA VAL A 71 -15.48 13.21 -9.65
C VAL A 71 -14.45 12.69 -8.68
N ALA A 72 -13.53 13.55 -8.21
CA ALA A 72 -12.49 13.13 -7.26
C ALA A 72 -13.05 12.57 -5.95
N SER A 73 -14.27 12.98 -5.55
CA SER A 73 -14.90 12.49 -4.31
C SER A 73 -15.69 11.19 -4.49
N ARG A 74 -16.26 10.95 -5.67
CA ARG A 74 -17.22 9.85 -5.91
C ARG A 74 -16.66 8.72 -6.77
N TYR A 75 -15.69 9.02 -7.63
CA TYR A 75 -15.17 8.12 -8.67
C TYR A 75 -13.64 8.07 -8.62
N LEU A 76 -13.05 8.22 -7.44
CA LEU A 76 -11.60 8.14 -7.25
C LEU A 76 -11.04 6.78 -7.71
N GLU A 77 -11.79 5.71 -7.47
CA GLU A 77 -11.52 4.34 -7.91
C GLU A 77 -11.29 4.25 -9.43
N ILE A 78 -12.04 5.03 -10.22
CA ILE A 78 -11.85 5.13 -11.68
C ILE A 78 -10.56 5.90 -11.98
N LEU A 79 -10.32 7.02 -11.28
CA LEU A 79 -9.09 7.80 -11.43
C LEU A 79 -7.82 7.04 -10.99
N GLU A 80 -7.96 5.93 -10.24
CA GLU A 80 -6.88 5.04 -9.84
C GLU A 80 -6.55 3.97 -10.89
N GLN A 81 -7.38 3.77 -11.92
CA GLN A 81 -7.15 2.72 -12.93
C GLN A 81 -6.05 3.12 -13.91
N ASP A 82 -5.09 2.23 -14.19
CA ASP A 82 -3.86 2.52 -14.94
C ASP A 82 -4.08 3.05 -16.35
N GLU A 83 -5.24 2.73 -16.94
CA GLU A 83 -5.72 3.22 -18.21
C GLU A 83 -5.87 4.75 -18.22
N LEU A 84 -6.22 5.36 -17.08
CA LEU A 84 -6.40 6.80 -16.94
C LEU A 84 -5.06 7.46 -16.58
N SER A 85 -4.32 7.88 -17.60
CA SER A 85 -3.07 8.65 -17.45
C SER A 85 -3.23 10.11 -17.89
N ASN A 86 -2.22 10.94 -17.65
CA ASN A 86 -2.19 12.36 -18.05
C ASN A 86 -3.28 13.21 -17.38
N LEU A 87 -3.48 13.02 -16.06
CA LEU A 87 -4.40 13.83 -15.28
C LEU A 87 -3.75 15.16 -14.87
N ILE A 88 -4.52 16.23 -14.94
CA ILE A 88 -4.19 17.56 -14.42
C ILE A 88 -5.05 17.79 -13.17
N ILE A 89 -4.46 17.59 -11.99
CA ILE A 89 -5.15 17.82 -10.74
C ILE A 89 -4.95 19.28 -10.33
N ALA A 90 -6.04 20.05 -10.34
CA ALA A 90 -6.02 21.46 -9.99
C ALA A 90 -5.82 21.69 -8.47
N GLN A 91 -5.14 22.78 -8.12
CA GLN A 91 -5.05 23.26 -6.74
C GLN A 91 -6.43 23.52 -6.13
N THR A 92 -7.39 24.02 -6.91
CA THR A 92 -8.79 24.20 -6.48
C THR A 92 -9.38 22.90 -5.92
N VAL A 93 -9.17 21.78 -6.61
CA VAL A 93 -9.72 20.47 -6.22
C VAL A 93 -9.09 19.99 -4.92
N MET A 94 -7.76 20.07 -4.83
CA MET A 94 -7.02 19.61 -3.65
C MET A 94 -7.34 20.43 -2.40
N VAL A 95 -7.48 21.74 -2.53
CA VAL A 95 -7.87 22.63 -1.42
C VAL A 95 -9.31 22.33 -0.97
N SER A 96 -10.22 22.06 -1.91
CA SER A 96 -11.60 21.70 -1.58
C SER A 96 -11.68 20.38 -0.81
N LEU A 97 -10.93 19.35 -1.23
CA LEU A 97 -10.86 18.06 -0.52
C LEU A 97 -10.31 18.20 0.91
N GLU A 98 -9.28 19.03 1.10
CA GLU A 98 -8.69 19.29 2.43
C GLU A 98 -9.68 20.03 3.35
N GLN A 99 -10.43 21.00 2.83
CA GLN A 99 -11.41 21.77 3.60
C GLN A 99 -12.62 20.93 4.04
N HIS A 100 -12.99 19.91 3.27
CA HIS A 100 -14.13 19.03 3.55
C HIS A 100 -13.75 17.76 4.34
N ASP A 101 -12.59 17.75 5.01
CA ASP A 101 -12.06 16.63 5.82
C ASP A 101 -11.96 15.30 5.04
N ARG A 102 -11.81 15.38 3.71
CA ARG A 102 -11.62 14.22 2.83
C ARG A 102 -10.13 13.89 2.71
N LEU A 103 -9.42 13.83 3.84
CA LEU A 103 -7.97 13.61 3.88
C LEU A 103 -7.55 12.29 3.24
N ARG A 104 -8.40 11.25 3.30
CA ARG A 104 -8.14 9.98 2.62
C ARG A 104 -8.14 10.13 1.10
N THR A 105 -9.17 10.76 0.55
CA THR A 105 -9.30 11.06 -0.88
C THR A 105 -8.14 11.96 -1.35
N TYR A 106 -7.81 12.99 -0.57
CA TYR A 106 -6.65 13.85 -0.84
C TYR A 106 -5.34 13.06 -0.96
N ARG A 107 -5.08 12.15 0.00
CA ARG A 107 -3.87 11.33 0.00
C ARG A 107 -3.82 10.39 -1.20
N ARG A 108 -4.93 9.72 -1.51
CA ARG A 108 -5.05 8.82 -2.67
C ARG A 108 -4.86 9.57 -4.00
N LEU A 109 -5.46 10.76 -4.15
CA LEU A 109 -5.27 11.56 -5.35
C LEU A 109 -3.83 12.10 -5.49
N ARG A 110 -3.18 12.46 -4.37
CA ARG A 110 -1.73 12.74 -4.36
C ARG A 110 -0.91 11.54 -4.81
N GLN A 111 -1.33 10.32 -4.47
CA GLN A 111 -0.65 9.10 -4.91
C GLN A 111 -0.77 8.90 -6.42
N VAL A 112 -1.94 9.15 -7.02
CA VAL A 112 -2.11 9.12 -8.48
C VAL A 112 -1.18 10.11 -9.20
N ILE A 113 -0.98 11.32 -8.63
CA ILE A 113 -0.06 12.33 -9.18
C ILE A 113 1.40 11.93 -9.01
N GLY A 114 1.74 11.30 -7.88
CA GLY A 114 3.11 10.93 -7.55
C GLY A 114 3.63 9.71 -8.28
N ASP A 115 2.77 8.92 -8.91
CA ASP A 115 3.18 7.80 -9.77
C ASP A 115 3.68 8.30 -11.14
N PRO A 116 4.99 8.16 -11.45
CA PRO A 116 5.55 8.64 -12.71
C PRO A 116 4.94 7.99 -13.96
N ARG A 117 4.45 6.74 -13.86
CA ARG A 117 3.82 6.02 -14.99
C ARG A 117 2.49 6.63 -15.38
N ARG A 118 1.80 7.24 -14.43
CA ARG A 118 0.51 7.90 -14.67
C ARG A 118 0.68 9.18 -15.46
N ARG A 119 1.88 9.74 -15.52
CA ARG A 119 2.20 10.98 -16.24
C ARG A 119 1.26 12.13 -15.85
N SER A 120 0.82 12.13 -14.60
CA SER A 120 -0.15 13.07 -14.04
C SER A 120 0.55 14.19 -13.28
N VAL A 121 -0.07 15.36 -13.21
CA VAL A 121 0.55 16.56 -12.64
C VAL A 121 -0.38 17.28 -11.68
N PHE A 122 0.23 17.97 -10.72
CA PHE A 122 -0.47 18.92 -9.86
C PHE A 122 -0.26 20.34 -10.38
N PHE A 123 -1.34 21.06 -10.69
CA PHE A 123 -1.27 22.38 -11.28
C PHE A 123 -1.79 23.48 -10.34
N TYR A 124 -0.97 24.52 -10.14
CA TYR A 124 -1.20 25.61 -9.19
C TYR A 124 -2.09 26.73 -9.74
N ASN A 125 -3.30 26.39 -10.18
CA ASN A 125 -4.21 27.33 -10.84
C ASN A 125 -4.67 28.50 -9.95
N GLU A 126 -4.72 28.32 -8.62
CA GLU A 126 -5.16 29.37 -7.68
C GLU A 126 -4.15 30.49 -7.49
N ILE A 127 -2.87 30.23 -7.74
CA ILE A 127 -1.81 31.22 -7.55
C ILE A 127 -1.19 31.64 -8.89
N PHE A 128 -1.70 31.17 -10.02
CA PHE A 128 -1.19 31.53 -11.33
C PHE A 128 -2.02 32.66 -11.95
N SER A 129 -1.36 33.73 -12.40
CA SER A 129 -2.03 34.96 -12.86
C SER A 129 -2.99 34.76 -14.03
N GLU A 130 -2.71 33.81 -14.92
CA GLU A 130 -3.52 33.61 -16.14
C GLU A 130 -4.78 32.75 -15.88
N THR A 131 -4.75 31.95 -14.81
CA THR A 131 -5.85 31.05 -14.43
C THR A 131 -6.54 31.44 -13.12
N HIS A 132 -6.00 32.39 -12.36
CA HIS A 132 -6.57 32.82 -11.09
C HIS A 132 -7.94 33.48 -11.29
N VAL A 133 -8.91 33.05 -10.50
CA VAL A 133 -10.29 33.55 -10.59
C VAL A 133 -10.74 34.12 -9.25
N ALA A 134 -11.09 35.40 -9.22
CA ALA A 134 -11.70 36.04 -8.05
C ALA A 134 -13.20 35.69 -7.94
N ARG A 135 -13.69 35.55 -6.71
CA ARG A 135 -15.11 35.26 -6.44
C ARG A 135 -15.99 36.45 -6.81
N LEU A 136 -17.05 36.21 -7.58
CA LEU A 136 -18.03 37.24 -7.96
C LEU A 136 -19.05 37.49 -6.83
N PRO A 137 -19.65 38.69 -6.76
CA PRO A 137 -20.72 38.97 -5.81
C PRO A 137 -21.89 37.98 -5.98
N GLY A 138 -22.32 37.33 -4.89
CA GLY A 138 -23.41 36.35 -4.90
C GLY A 138 -23.05 34.95 -5.42
N GLU A 139 -21.83 34.73 -5.91
CA GLU A 139 -21.38 33.44 -6.44
C GLU A 139 -21.15 32.42 -5.30
N GLY A 140 -21.74 31.23 -5.43
CA GLY A 140 -21.50 30.12 -4.51
C GLY A 140 -20.09 29.52 -4.69
N PRO A 141 -19.49 28.90 -3.65
CA PRO A 141 -18.15 28.30 -3.75
C PRO A 141 -18.00 27.31 -4.91
N LYS A 142 -18.99 26.43 -5.12
CA LYS A 142 -18.99 25.43 -6.21
C LYS A 142 -18.91 26.06 -7.60
N HIS A 143 -19.70 27.11 -7.87
CA HIS A 143 -19.69 27.81 -9.16
C HIS A 143 -18.37 28.54 -9.40
N ARG A 144 -17.78 29.11 -8.35
CA ARG A 144 -16.47 29.74 -8.43
C ARG A 144 -15.39 28.72 -8.77
N ASP A 145 -15.40 27.56 -8.12
CA ASP A 145 -14.43 26.49 -8.35
C ASP A 145 -14.57 25.90 -9.75
N TRP A 146 -15.80 25.71 -10.23
CA TRP A 146 -16.10 25.35 -11.62
C TRP A 146 -15.48 26.34 -12.61
N ARG A 147 -15.74 27.65 -12.43
CA ARG A 147 -15.17 28.70 -13.28
C ARG A 147 -13.64 28.71 -13.26
N ALA A 148 -13.02 28.41 -12.12
CA ALA A 148 -11.57 28.27 -12.02
C ALA A 148 -11.03 27.07 -12.82
N LEU A 149 -11.76 25.95 -12.86
CA LEU A 149 -11.41 24.79 -13.68
C LEU A 149 -11.61 25.06 -15.17
N CYS A 150 -12.72 25.66 -15.58
CA CYS A 150 -12.95 26.04 -16.98
C CYS A 150 -11.85 26.97 -17.49
N ARG A 151 -11.52 28.00 -16.69
CA ARG A 151 -10.45 28.95 -17.03
C ARG A 151 -9.09 28.26 -17.18
N MET A 152 -8.80 27.28 -16.32
CA MET A 152 -7.58 26.49 -16.40
C MET A 152 -7.56 25.60 -17.65
N ALA A 153 -8.68 24.94 -17.97
CA ALA A 153 -8.81 24.08 -19.14
C ALA A 153 -8.63 24.87 -20.46
N GLU A 154 -9.30 26.02 -20.57
CA GLU A 154 -9.11 26.97 -21.67
C GLU A 154 -7.66 27.43 -21.77
N TRP A 155 -7.02 27.73 -20.64
CA TRP A 155 -5.62 28.15 -20.63
C TRP A 155 -4.70 27.05 -21.18
N TYR A 156 -4.86 25.80 -20.71
CA TYR A 156 -4.07 24.68 -21.22
C TYR A 156 -4.24 24.49 -22.72
N TRP A 157 -5.48 24.52 -23.22
CA TRP A 157 -5.75 24.40 -24.65
C TRP A 157 -5.05 25.49 -25.47
N ASN A 158 -5.19 26.76 -25.06
CA ASN A 158 -4.54 27.90 -25.71
C ASN A 158 -3.01 27.82 -25.61
N HIS A 159 -2.48 27.46 -24.44
CA HIS A 159 -1.04 27.37 -24.17
C HIS A 159 -0.35 26.30 -25.02
N LEU A 160 -1.08 25.22 -25.34
CA LEU A 160 -0.63 24.13 -26.20
C LEU A 160 -1.00 24.35 -27.68
N ASN A 161 -1.54 25.53 -28.02
CA ASN A 161 -1.95 25.90 -29.38
C ASN A 161 -2.91 24.86 -30.00
N GLY A 162 -3.80 24.30 -29.18
CA GLY A 162 -4.78 23.30 -29.59
C GLY A 162 -4.21 21.92 -29.96
N SER A 163 -2.93 21.63 -29.67
CA SER A 163 -2.32 20.33 -30.03
C SER A 163 -2.90 19.14 -29.27
N ILE A 164 -3.44 19.38 -28.07
CA ILE A 164 -4.00 18.35 -27.19
C ILE A 164 -5.38 18.81 -26.72
N LYS A 165 -6.36 17.89 -26.76
CA LYS A 165 -7.72 18.13 -26.26
C LYS A 165 -7.74 18.13 -24.74
N ILE A 166 -8.53 19.01 -24.14
CA ILE A 166 -8.73 19.06 -22.68
C ILE A 166 -10.13 18.57 -22.35
N ILE A 167 -10.22 17.55 -21.50
CA ILE A 167 -11.48 16.97 -21.04
C ILE A 167 -11.64 17.25 -19.56
N VAL A 168 -12.71 17.95 -19.19
CA VAL A 168 -13.08 18.21 -17.80
C VAL A 168 -14.16 17.21 -17.39
N LEU A 169 -13.87 16.41 -16.37
CA LEU A 169 -14.83 15.45 -15.83
C LEU A 169 -15.62 16.12 -14.70
N SER A 170 -16.95 16.11 -14.79
CA SER A 170 -17.85 16.62 -13.75
C SER A 170 -19.15 15.83 -13.67
N GLU A 171 -19.63 15.64 -12.44
CA GLU A 171 -20.93 15.03 -12.13
C GLU A 171 -21.96 16.09 -11.70
N GLN A 172 -21.58 17.38 -11.79
CA GLN A 172 -22.43 18.52 -11.40
C GLN A 172 -22.63 19.50 -12.55
N PHE A 173 -21.70 19.57 -13.49
CA PHE A 173 -21.72 20.50 -14.61
C PHE A 173 -21.62 19.73 -15.93
N THR A 174 -22.16 20.33 -16.98
CA THR A 174 -22.26 19.77 -18.32
C THR A 174 -21.67 20.74 -19.34
N GLN A 175 -21.60 20.33 -20.61
CA GLN A 175 -21.09 21.18 -21.70
C GLN A 175 -21.82 22.54 -21.78
N SER A 176 -23.11 22.61 -21.46
CA SER A 176 -23.88 23.86 -21.49
C SER A 176 -23.52 24.85 -20.39
N ASP A 177 -22.79 24.42 -19.36
CA ASP A 177 -22.38 25.26 -18.23
C ASP A 177 -21.03 25.98 -18.46
N LEU A 178 -20.46 25.84 -19.66
CA LEU A 178 -19.29 26.61 -20.09
C LEU A 178 -19.65 28.08 -20.30
N LEU A 179 -18.77 28.97 -19.83
CA LEU A 179 -19.03 30.42 -19.79
C LEU A 179 -18.68 31.15 -21.09
N THR A 180 -17.90 30.51 -21.97
CA THR A 180 -17.62 30.96 -23.33
C THR A 180 -18.50 30.20 -24.31
N GLU A 181 -18.77 30.76 -25.50
CA GLU A 181 -19.40 29.98 -26.58
C GLU A 181 -18.68 28.63 -26.71
N PRO A 182 -19.42 27.51 -26.95
CA PRO A 182 -18.83 26.18 -26.98
C PRO A 182 -17.84 26.11 -28.13
N THR A 183 -16.60 26.48 -27.87
CA THR A 183 -15.50 26.09 -28.71
C THR A 183 -15.41 24.58 -28.55
N ASP A 184 -15.37 23.83 -29.66
CA ASP A 184 -15.19 22.36 -29.71
C ASP A 184 -13.87 21.86 -29.04
N ASN A 185 -13.22 22.72 -28.27
CA ASN A 185 -11.83 22.66 -27.82
C ASN A 185 -11.68 22.15 -26.38
N VAL A 186 -12.69 22.37 -25.53
CA VAL A 186 -12.78 21.83 -24.17
C VAL A 186 -14.06 21.00 -24.07
N LEU A 187 -13.91 19.72 -23.77
CA LEU A 187 -15.03 18.79 -23.60
C LEU A 187 -15.35 18.64 -22.11
N VAL A 188 -16.61 18.80 -21.74
CA VAL A 188 -17.14 18.54 -20.41
C VAL A 188 -18.07 17.35 -20.51
N CYS A 189 -17.79 16.31 -19.74
CA CYS A 189 -18.62 15.12 -19.69
C CYS A 189 -18.58 14.47 -18.30
N SER A 190 -19.58 13.65 -18.01
CA SER A 190 -19.55 12.78 -16.83
C SER A 190 -18.52 11.66 -17.03
N VAL A 191 -18.14 10.98 -15.93
CA VAL A 191 -17.22 9.83 -16.00
C VAL A 191 -17.79 8.75 -16.92
N LYS A 192 -19.09 8.49 -16.85
CA LYS A 192 -19.78 7.52 -17.71
C LYS A 192 -19.64 7.87 -19.19
N GLN A 193 -19.99 9.10 -19.55
CA GLN A 193 -19.91 9.58 -20.93
C GLN A 193 -18.47 9.52 -21.46
N TYR A 194 -17.49 9.84 -20.61
CA TYR A 194 -16.08 9.70 -20.94
C TYR A 194 -15.70 8.23 -21.22
N LEU A 195 -16.07 7.30 -20.34
CA LEU A 195 -15.77 5.88 -20.54
C LEU A 195 -16.48 5.31 -21.77
N ASP A 196 -17.73 5.68 -22.03
CA ASP A 196 -18.48 5.26 -23.22
C ASP A 196 -17.80 5.74 -24.51
N GLN A 197 -17.26 6.97 -24.51
CA GLN A 197 -16.65 7.57 -25.69
C GLN A 197 -15.21 7.10 -25.94
N PHE A 198 -14.39 7.03 -24.90
CA PHE A 198 -12.95 6.78 -25.02
C PHE A 198 -12.56 5.34 -24.69
N TRP A 199 -13.41 4.60 -23.99
CA TRP A 199 -13.17 3.22 -23.52
C TRP A 199 -14.36 2.28 -23.75
N PRO A 200 -15.04 2.29 -24.93
CA PRO A 200 -16.28 1.52 -25.14
C PRO A 200 -16.12 0.00 -24.99
N GLY A 201 -14.93 -0.53 -25.25
CA GLY A 201 -14.63 -1.97 -25.15
C GLY A 201 -14.11 -2.44 -23.79
N HIS A 202 -13.92 -1.53 -22.82
CA HIS A 202 -13.22 -1.85 -21.57
C HIS A 202 -14.18 -2.30 -20.47
N THR A 203 -14.63 -3.57 -20.53
CA THR A 203 -15.67 -4.13 -19.64
C THR A 203 -15.41 -3.89 -18.16
N VAL A 204 -14.17 -4.08 -17.68
CA VAL A 204 -13.83 -3.90 -16.26
C VAL A 204 -14.07 -2.47 -15.75
N LEU A 205 -13.84 -1.45 -16.61
CA LEU A 205 -14.05 -0.06 -16.24
C LEU A 205 -15.55 0.26 -16.17
N HIS A 206 -16.32 -0.32 -17.10
CA HIS A 206 -17.78 -0.17 -17.12
C HIS A 206 -18.47 -0.86 -15.96
N ASP A 207 -18.01 -2.06 -15.58
CA ASP A 207 -18.54 -2.79 -14.42
C ASP A 207 -18.24 -2.04 -13.11
N LEU A 208 -17.02 -1.50 -12.97
CA LEU A 208 -16.64 -0.65 -11.84
C LEU A 208 -17.49 0.63 -11.81
N MET A 209 -17.68 1.29 -12.96
CA MET A 209 -18.51 2.49 -13.06
C MET A 209 -19.95 2.22 -12.61
N ALA A 210 -20.58 1.16 -13.11
CA ALA A 210 -21.94 0.77 -12.72
C ALA A 210 -22.04 0.51 -11.21
N SER A 211 -21.05 -0.18 -10.64
CA SER A 211 -20.97 -0.47 -9.21
C SER A 211 -20.85 0.80 -8.35
N LEU A 212 -20.09 1.80 -8.83
CA LEU A 212 -19.94 3.09 -8.16
C LEU A 212 -21.19 3.97 -8.29
N GLU A 213 -21.87 3.98 -9.44
CA GLU A 213 -23.16 4.67 -9.60
C GLU A 213 -24.16 4.18 -8.56
N ASP A 214 -24.26 2.86 -8.41
CA ASP A 214 -25.13 2.23 -7.41
C ASP A 214 -24.77 2.62 -5.97
N ALA A 215 -23.48 2.65 -5.64
CA ALA A 215 -23.00 3.05 -4.32
C ALA A 215 -23.31 4.53 -4.01
N VAL A 216 -23.09 5.44 -4.98
CA VAL A 216 -23.40 6.87 -4.84
C VAL A 216 -24.91 7.08 -4.66
N MET A 217 -25.73 6.36 -5.43
CA MET A 217 -27.18 6.44 -5.32
C MET A 217 -27.70 5.98 -3.95
N GLU A 218 -27.16 4.90 -3.39
CA GLU A 218 -27.54 4.46 -2.04
C GLU A 218 -27.08 5.47 -0.97
N GLU A 219 -25.89 6.06 -1.10
CA GLU A 219 -25.43 7.12 -0.18
C GLU A 219 -26.38 8.33 -0.21
N ASP A 220 -26.79 8.79 -1.38
CA ASP A 220 -27.70 9.93 -1.52
C ASP A 220 -29.12 9.59 -1.01
N LEU A 221 -29.62 8.37 -1.23
CA LEU A 221 -30.88 7.89 -0.64
C LEU A 221 -30.82 7.82 0.89
N GLU A 222 -29.70 7.35 1.45
CA GLU A 222 -29.48 7.33 2.90
C GLU A 222 -29.49 8.74 3.49
N ARG A 223 -28.79 9.69 2.85
CA ARG A 223 -28.82 11.10 3.27
C ARG A 223 -30.24 11.67 3.28
N ILE A 224 -31.04 11.38 2.25
CA ILE A 224 -32.44 11.82 2.18
C ILE A 224 -33.26 11.18 3.32
N ARG A 225 -33.10 9.87 3.56
CA ARG A 225 -33.79 9.16 4.66
C ARG A 225 -33.43 9.73 6.03
N VAL A 226 -32.16 10.06 6.26
CA VAL A 226 -31.70 10.67 7.52
C VAL A 226 -32.30 12.06 7.71
N ILE A 227 -32.31 12.90 6.67
CA ILE A 227 -32.96 14.22 6.72
C ILE A 227 -34.47 14.10 7.00
N GLY A 228 -35.13 13.12 6.38
CA GLY A 228 -36.55 12.81 6.63
C GLY A 228 -36.81 12.35 8.07
N LYS A 229 -35.97 11.45 8.61
CA LYS A 229 -36.06 10.97 10.00
C LYS A 229 -35.77 12.06 11.03
N ILE A 230 -34.85 12.98 10.78
CA ILE A 230 -34.62 14.14 11.67
C ILE A 230 -35.89 15.02 11.73
N GLY A 231 -36.63 15.13 10.62
CA GLY A 231 -37.94 15.79 10.58
C GLY A 231 -39.04 15.06 11.37
N GLU A 232 -38.99 13.73 11.48
CA GLU A 232 -39.95 12.92 12.24
C GLU A 232 -39.58 12.72 13.72
N LEU A 233 -38.29 12.60 14.07
CA LEU A 233 -37.80 12.53 15.45
C LEU A 233 -38.03 13.83 16.21
N ALA A 234 -38.16 14.97 15.52
CA ALA A 234 -38.65 16.21 16.12
C ALA A 234 -40.14 16.13 16.55
N ARG A 235 -40.88 15.07 16.19
CA ARG A 235 -42.33 14.93 16.44
C ARG A 235 -42.74 13.77 17.36
N LYS A 236 -41.88 12.80 17.69
CA LYS A 236 -42.23 11.71 18.61
C LYS A 236 -41.07 11.30 19.52
N ASN A 237 -41.25 11.51 20.82
CA ASN A 237 -40.46 10.85 21.87
C ASN A 237 -40.92 9.39 22.01
N GLY A 238 -39.99 8.47 21.76
CA GLY A 238 -40.02 7.10 22.26
C GLY A 238 -40.55 6.04 21.28
N THR A 239 -39.66 5.15 20.83
CA THR A 239 -39.68 3.69 21.10
C THR A 239 -38.55 2.95 20.36
N ALA A 240 -37.95 1.97 21.04
CA ALA A 240 -37.05 0.87 20.60
C ALA A 240 -36.08 1.11 19.43
N GLU A 241 -34.80 1.34 19.74
CA GLU A 241 -33.71 1.42 18.75
C GLU A 241 -33.40 0.02 18.15
N LEU A 242 -34.04 -0.32 17.04
CA LEU A 242 -33.57 -1.36 16.12
C LEU A 242 -32.34 -0.84 15.36
N GLY A 243 -31.13 -1.11 15.89
CA GLY A 243 -29.88 -0.78 15.19
C GLY A 243 -28.69 -0.49 16.12
N TYR A 244 -27.61 -0.01 15.51
CA TYR A 244 -26.42 0.45 16.21
C TYR A 244 -26.57 1.89 16.73
N LYS A 245 -25.85 2.23 17.80
CA LYS A 245 -25.79 3.59 18.33
C LYS A 245 -24.98 4.52 17.42
N GLU A 246 -25.44 5.76 17.26
CA GLU A 246 -24.66 6.80 16.56
C GLU A 246 -23.34 7.12 17.28
N TYR A 247 -22.34 7.50 16.50
CA TYR A 247 -21.04 7.90 17.06
C TYR A 247 -21.09 9.31 17.66
N SER A 248 -20.34 9.52 18.73
CA SER A 248 -20.09 10.86 19.26
C SER A 248 -19.30 11.71 18.28
N THR A 249 -19.44 13.03 18.38
CA THR A 249 -18.72 13.96 17.52
C THR A 249 -17.20 13.89 17.77
N ILE A 250 -16.40 14.20 16.75
CA ILE A 250 -14.93 14.17 16.86
C ILE A 250 -14.42 15.04 18.02
N ASP A 251 -15.07 16.17 18.30
CA ASP A 251 -14.69 17.07 19.40
C ASP A 251 -15.01 16.46 20.78
N GLU A 252 -16.15 15.78 20.93
CA GLU A 252 -16.50 15.03 22.15
C GLU A 252 -15.55 13.86 22.38
N LEU A 253 -15.21 13.10 21.33
CA LEU A 253 -14.26 12.00 21.41
C LEU A 253 -12.88 12.50 21.88
N LYS A 254 -12.38 13.58 21.27
CA LYS A 254 -11.09 14.20 21.65
C LYS A 254 -11.12 14.73 23.09
N ALA A 255 -12.22 15.37 23.49
CA ALA A 255 -12.39 15.84 24.86
C ALA A 255 -12.36 14.67 25.86
N GLY A 256 -13.08 13.59 25.57
CA GLY A 256 -13.16 12.40 26.42
C GLY A 256 -11.84 11.64 26.54
N VAL A 257 -11.07 11.53 25.45
CA VAL A 257 -9.71 10.96 25.50
C VAL A 257 -8.79 11.85 26.34
N LYS A 258 -8.86 13.18 26.17
CA LYS A 258 -8.04 14.13 26.95
C LYS A 258 -8.39 14.12 28.44
N SER A 259 -9.66 13.93 28.80
CA SER A 259 -10.10 13.78 30.19
C SER A 259 -9.92 12.37 30.76
N GLN A 260 -9.35 11.42 29.99
CA GLN A 260 -9.19 10.02 30.37
C GLN A 260 -10.51 9.30 30.71
N THR A 261 -11.63 9.80 30.20
CA THR A 261 -12.93 9.12 30.31
C THR A 261 -13.13 8.11 29.18
N TYR A 262 -12.45 8.33 28.04
CA TYR A 262 -12.39 7.39 26.93
C TYR A 262 -10.97 6.93 26.64
N PHE A 263 -10.87 5.76 26.01
CA PHE A 263 -9.63 5.10 25.64
C PHE A 263 -9.55 4.96 24.13
N GLN A 264 -8.46 5.43 23.53
CA GLN A 264 -8.22 5.28 22.10
C GLN A 264 -7.26 4.11 21.84
N GLY A 265 -7.51 3.32 20.81
CA GLY A 265 -6.62 2.24 20.40
C GLY A 265 -7.00 1.63 19.06
N VAL A 266 -6.14 0.73 18.56
CA VAL A 266 -6.42 -0.06 17.35
C VAL A 266 -7.31 -1.24 17.73
N LEU A 267 -8.44 -1.38 17.04
CA LEU A 267 -9.37 -2.49 17.24
C LEU A 267 -8.81 -3.78 16.63
N ARG A 268 -8.67 -4.83 17.45
CA ARG A 268 -8.28 -6.17 17.00
C ARG A 268 -9.43 -7.14 17.24
N VAL A 269 -10.14 -7.48 16.18
CA VAL A 269 -11.17 -8.54 16.21
C VAL A 269 -10.48 -9.91 16.30
N SER A 270 -11.01 -10.81 17.12
CA SER A 270 -10.47 -12.16 17.27
C SER A 270 -10.76 -13.01 16.03
N PRO A 271 -9.74 -13.66 15.43
CA PRO A 271 -9.94 -14.57 14.30
C PRO A 271 -10.80 -15.80 14.64
N THR A 272 -10.78 -16.24 15.91
CA THR A 272 -11.49 -17.44 16.37
C THR A 272 -12.91 -17.16 16.86
N ASN A 273 -13.21 -15.91 17.22
CA ASN A 273 -14.52 -15.51 17.73
C ASN A 273 -14.80 -14.05 17.33
N ARG A 274 -15.56 -13.86 16.26
CA ARG A 274 -15.83 -12.55 15.68
C ARG A 274 -16.60 -11.62 16.62
N ASP A 275 -17.29 -12.16 17.62
CA ASP A 275 -18.01 -11.37 18.61
C ASP A 275 -17.06 -10.73 19.63
N GLN A 276 -15.80 -11.16 19.69
CA GLN A 276 -14.78 -10.57 20.54
C GLN A 276 -13.82 -9.69 19.77
N ALA A 277 -13.59 -8.50 20.29
CA ALA A 277 -12.53 -7.62 19.87
C ALA A 277 -11.81 -7.00 21.06
N TYR A 278 -10.62 -6.48 20.82
CA TYR A 278 -9.76 -5.92 21.84
C TYR A 278 -9.21 -4.57 21.38
N ILE A 279 -9.06 -3.65 22.31
CA ILE A 279 -8.15 -2.50 22.11
C ILE A 279 -6.98 -2.64 23.08
N SER A 280 -5.75 -2.52 22.58
CA SER A 280 -4.61 -2.34 23.45
C SER A 280 -4.55 -0.88 23.89
N GLY A 281 -4.57 -0.67 25.21
CA GLY A 281 -4.22 0.63 25.79
C GLY A 281 -2.70 0.83 25.81
N ASP A 282 -2.26 2.08 25.91
CA ASP A 282 -0.83 2.41 26.02
C ASP A 282 -0.18 1.70 27.22
N ASN A 283 0.80 0.80 26.95
CA ASN A 283 1.83 0.11 27.76
C ASN A 283 1.64 -0.16 29.28
N LYS A 284 0.54 0.22 29.92
CA LYS A 284 0.27 0.13 31.36
C LYS A 284 -1.10 -0.48 31.68
N MET A 285 -1.97 -0.65 30.69
CA MET A 285 -3.31 -1.21 30.87
C MET A 285 -3.41 -2.58 30.16
N ARG A 286 -4.07 -3.55 30.82
CA ARG A 286 -4.50 -4.79 30.14
C ARG A 286 -5.47 -4.43 29.02
N ASP A 287 -5.51 -5.24 27.96
CA ASP A 287 -6.44 -5.06 26.84
C ASP A 287 -7.88 -4.89 27.33
N ILE A 288 -8.60 -3.92 26.74
CA ILE A 288 -10.03 -3.72 26.97
C ILE A 288 -10.78 -4.63 25.99
N LEU A 289 -11.62 -5.51 26.53
CA LEU A 289 -12.48 -6.41 25.78
C LEU A 289 -13.72 -5.68 25.26
N ILE A 290 -14.09 -5.94 24.02
CA ILE A 290 -15.32 -5.48 23.39
C ILE A 290 -16.05 -6.75 22.94
N SER A 291 -17.24 -6.97 23.49
CA SER A 291 -18.02 -8.19 23.26
C SER A 291 -19.36 -7.86 22.62
N GLY A 292 -19.65 -8.53 21.51
CA GLY A 292 -20.88 -8.39 20.73
C GLY A 292 -20.82 -7.27 19.68
N ASN A 293 -21.57 -7.46 18.60
CA ASN A 293 -21.65 -6.51 17.48
C ASN A 293 -22.10 -5.11 17.95
N GLN A 294 -23.07 -5.02 18.86
CA GLN A 294 -23.59 -3.75 19.37
C GLN A 294 -22.49 -2.91 20.06
N HIS A 295 -21.67 -3.54 20.92
CA HIS A 295 -20.56 -2.84 21.58
C HIS A 295 -19.38 -2.56 20.64
N ARG A 296 -19.15 -3.40 19.63
CA ARG A 296 -18.18 -3.11 18.57
C ARG A 296 -18.63 -1.95 17.69
N ASN A 297 -19.94 -1.72 17.62
CA ASN A 297 -20.57 -0.55 17.03
C ASN A 297 -20.02 -0.19 15.64
N ARG A 298 -20.25 -1.04 14.64
CA ARG A 298 -19.85 -0.83 13.23
C ARG A 298 -18.35 -0.55 13.00
N ALA A 299 -17.49 -0.88 13.96
CA ALA A 299 -16.04 -0.80 13.81
C ALA A 299 -15.48 -2.10 13.18
N VAL A 300 -14.50 -1.93 12.31
CA VAL A 300 -13.84 -3.01 11.54
C VAL A 300 -12.43 -3.24 12.09
N HIS A 301 -11.90 -4.45 11.91
CA HIS A 301 -10.54 -4.80 12.31
C HIS A 301 -9.51 -3.77 11.78
N GLY A 302 -8.62 -3.32 12.67
CA GLY A 302 -7.60 -2.30 12.38
C GLY A 302 -8.07 -0.84 12.51
N ASP A 303 -9.37 -0.58 12.69
CA ASP A 303 -9.86 0.79 12.92
C ASP A 303 -9.22 1.40 14.18
N ILE A 304 -8.90 2.70 14.14
CA ILE A 304 -8.55 3.47 15.33
C ILE A 304 -9.85 3.94 15.97
N VAL A 305 -10.20 3.33 17.09
CA VAL A 305 -11.48 3.52 17.77
C VAL A 305 -11.30 4.22 19.11
N VAL A 306 -12.39 4.82 19.60
CA VAL A 306 -12.51 5.37 20.94
C VAL A 306 -13.57 4.58 21.70
N VAL A 307 -13.19 4.12 22.89
CA VAL A 307 -13.97 3.19 23.71
C VAL A 307 -14.30 3.83 25.06
N GLU A 308 -15.55 3.66 25.46
CA GLU A 308 -16.04 3.94 26.80
C GLU A 308 -16.06 2.64 27.61
N LEU A 309 -15.50 2.65 28.81
CA LEU A 309 -15.56 1.50 29.71
C LEU A 309 -16.99 1.29 30.22
N LEU A 310 -17.43 0.04 30.25
CA LEU A 310 -18.63 -0.35 30.96
C LEU A 310 -18.37 -0.35 32.48
N ALA A 311 -19.46 -0.33 33.24
CA ALA A 311 -19.40 -0.45 34.68
C ALA A 311 -18.67 -1.74 35.09
N LYS A 312 -17.93 -1.72 36.21
CA LYS A 312 -17.08 -2.83 36.65
C LYS A 312 -17.84 -4.16 36.86
N ASN A 313 -19.14 -4.09 37.16
CA ASN A 313 -20.01 -5.25 37.30
C ASN A 313 -20.41 -5.88 35.95
N SER A 314 -20.20 -5.19 34.83
CA SER A 314 -20.43 -5.67 33.46
C SER A 314 -19.13 -6.14 32.78
N TRP A 315 -18.04 -6.24 33.54
CA TRP A 315 -16.79 -6.78 33.04
C TRP A 315 -16.88 -8.29 32.93
N ILE A 316 -16.39 -8.84 31.82
CA ILE A 316 -16.52 -10.27 31.50
C ILE A 316 -15.15 -10.89 31.25
N ALA A 317 -15.09 -12.21 31.36
CA ALA A 317 -13.94 -12.98 30.90
C ALA A 317 -14.06 -13.25 29.39
N PRO A 318 -12.94 -13.33 28.64
CA PRO A 318 -12.97 -13.78 27.25
C PRO A 318 -13.58 -15.18 27.14
N ALA A 319 -14.54 -15.37 26.25
CA ALA A 319 -15.06 -16.70 25.93
C ALA A 319 -14.01 -17.52 25.17
N THR A 320 -13.94 -18.81 25.49
CA THR A 320 -13.05 -19.78 24.86
C THR A 320 -13.72 -20.57 23.71
N SER A 321 -15.00 -20.32 23.45
CA SER A 321 -15.74 -20.95 22.35
C SER A 321 -15.37 -20.34 21.01
N ILE A 322 -15.19 -21.22 20.02
CA ILE A 322 -15.00 -20.87 18.61
C ILE A 322 -16.41 -20.73 18.01
N SER A 323 -16.77 -19.55 17.54
CA SER A 323 -18.04 -19.32 16.84
C SER A 323 -17.78 -18.75 15.45
N TYR A 324 -18.34 -19.42 14.44
CA TYR A 324 -18.42 -18.91 13.07
C TYR A 324 -19.89 -18.63 12.79
N ASP A 325 -20.23 -17.35 12.68
CA ASP A 325 -21.55 -16.80 12.37
C ASP A 325 -22.72 -17.40 13.19
N VAL A 326 -23.00 -16.82 14.37
CA VAL A 326 -24.26 -17.07 15.07
C VAL A 326 -25.26 -16.00 14.64
N ASP A 327 -26.41 -16.42 14.12
CA ASP A 327 -27.56 -15.55 13.89
C ASP A 327 -27.89 -14.75 15.15
N MET A 328 -28.09 -13.43 14.99
CA MET A 328 -28.38 -12.48 16.08
C MET A 328 -29.54 -12.92 16.98
N ALA A 329 -30.46 -13.73 16.47
CA ALA A 329 -31.65 -14.18 17.19
C ALA A 329 -31.40 -15.28 18.23
N LYS A 330 -30.25 -15.97 18.20
CA LYS A 330 -29.93 -17.06 19.14
C LYS A 330 -28.81 -16.72 20.15
N ALA A 331 -28.05 -15.65 19.91
CA ALA A 331 -26.91 -15.29 20.75
C ALA A 331 -27.30 -14.62 22.08
N ASP A 332 -28.39 -13.84 22.11
CA ASP A 332 -28.78 -13.07 23.31
C ASP A 332 -29.32 -13.97 24.44
N GLU A 333 -29.91 -15.14 24.15
CA GLU A 333 -30.42 -16.06 25.18
C GLU A 333 -29.35 -17.00 25.77
N GLU A 334 -28.31 -17.34 25.01
CA GLU A 334 -27.22 -18.22 25.49
C GLU A 334 -26.14 -17.47 26.29
N LEU A 335 -25.95 -16.17 26.05
CA LEU A 335 -24.93 -15.36 26.71
C LEU A 335 -25.22 -15.17 28.21
N ASP A 336 -26.50 -15.02 28.58
CA ASP A 336 -26.92 -14.82 29.97
C ASP A 336 -26.69 -16.05 30.87
N GLN A 337 -26.65 -17.26 30.30
CA GLN A 337 -26.47 -18.50 31.08
C GLN A 337 -25.01 -18.92 31.29
N GLN A 338 -24.05 -18.39 30.51
CA GLN A 338 -22.62 -18.70 30.67
C GLN A 338 -21.86 -17.73 31.58
N LEU A 339 -22.44 -16.58 31.92
CA LEU A 339 -21.84 -15.51 32.75
C LEU A 339 -21.54 -15.88 34.22
N ALA A 340 -21.90 -17.09 34.67
CA ALA A 340 -21.86 -17.45 36.10
C ALA A 340 -20.64 -18.28 36.55
N ARG A 341 -19.65 -18.60 35.70
CA ARG A 341 -18.53 -19.46 36.11
C ARG A 341 -17.17 -19.05 35.53
N GLN A 342 -16.50 -18.11 36.21
CA GLN A 342 -15.08 -18.16 36.61
C GLN A 342 -14.61 -16.75 37.02
N SER A 343 -14.29 -16.56 38.31
CA SER A 343 -13.78 -15.31 38.87
C SER A 343 -12.30 -15.03 38.54
N SER A 344 -11.59 -15.95 37.88
CA SER A 344 -10.23 -15.76 37.40
C SER A 344 -10.24 -15.37 35.92
N GLY A 345 -9.88 -14.12 35.60
CA GLY A 345 -9.68 -13.69 34.22
C GLY A 345 -10.63 -12.61 33.69
N VAL A 346 -11.48 -12.03 34.55
CA VAL A 346 -12.31 -10.86 34.21
C VAL A 346 -11.42 -9.72 33.70
N ARG A 347 -11.75 -9.18 32.53
CA ARG A 347 -11.03 -8.07 31.90
C ARG A 347 -11.90 -6.81 31.87
N PRO A 348 -11.31 -5.60 31.83
CA PRO A 348 -12.06 -4.40 31.54
C PRO A 348 -12.85 -4.56 30.24
N THR A 349 -14.17 -4.39 30.30
CA THR A 349 -15.04 -4.43 29.11
C THR A 349 -15.48 -3.03 28.74
N GLY A 350 -15.52 -2.73 27.44
CA GLY A 350 -15.94 -1.44 26.92
C GLY A 350 -16.80 -1.54 25.66
N ARG A 351 -17.32 -0.39 25.23
CA ARG A 351 -18.05 -0.21 23.98
C ARG A 351 -17.45 0.90 23.13
N VAL A 352 -17.44 0.72 21.82
CA VAL A 352 -16.98 1.71 20.86
C VAL A 352 -18.00 2.84 20.76
N VAL A 353 -17.56 4.05 21.07
CA VAL A 353 -18.37 5.28 21.00
C VAL A 353 -18.05 6.14 19.78
N GLY A 354 -16.96 5.84 19.09
CA GLY A 354 -16.58 6.51 17.86
C GLY A 354 -15.38 5.89 17.16
N VAL A 355 -15.24 6.17 15.87
CA VAL A 355 -14.11 5.76 15.05
C VAL A 355 -13.37 7.02 14.60
N ILE A 356 -12.10 7.14 14.96
CA ILE A 356 -11.24 8.28 14.61
C ILE A 356 -10.70 8.11 13.20
N THR A 357 -10.23 6.90 12.88
CA THR A 357 -9.67 6.56 11.57
C THR A 357 -10.16 5.18 11.16
N ARG A 358 -10.74 5.09 9.96
CA ARG A 358 -11.12 3.82 9.34
C ARG A 358 -9.92 3.13 8.70
N ASN A 359 -9.85 1.82 8.82
CA ASN A 359 -8.89 0.93 8.16
C ASN A 359 -9.55 0.09 7.06
N TRP A 360 -10.54 0.68 6.36
CA TRP A 360 -11.18 0.00 5.22
C TRP A 360 -10.20 -0.10 4.06
N ARG A 361 -10.07 -1.28 3.47
CA ARG A 361 -9.20 -1.56 2.32
C ARG A 361 -9.99 -2.29 1.23
N SER A 362 -9.29 -2.69 0.17
CA SER A 362 -9.82 -3.69 -0.75
C SER A 362 -9.86 -5.04 -0.03
N TYR A 363 -11.02 -5.70 -0.06
CA TYR A 363 -11.21 -7.03 0.52
C TYR A 363 -11.49 -8.02 -0.60
N VAL A 364 -10.89 -9.20 -0.51
CA VAL A 364 -11.25 -10.32 -1.38
C VAL A 364 -12.45 -11.02 -0.76
N ALA A 365 -13.46 -11.31 -1.57
CA ALA A 365 -14.69 -11.93 -1.12
C ALA A 365 -15.24 -12.91 -2.16
N THR A 366 -16.23 -13.69 -1.75
CA THR A 366 -17.03 -14.56 -2.61
C THR A 366 -18.52 -14.30 -2.39
N VAL A 367 -19.34 -14.42 -3.43
CA VAL A 367 -20.80 -14.28 -3.30
C VAL A 367 -21.36 -15.42 -2.44
N GLN A 368 -22.27 -15.09 -1.51
CA GLN A 368 -23.00 -16.10 -0.74
C GLN A 368 -24.04 -16.81 -1.63
N GLU A 369 -23.97 -18.14 -1.73
CA GLU A 369 -24.77 -18.94 -2.67
C GLU A 369 -26.30 -18.81 -2.46
N ASP A 370 -26.76 -18.73 -1.20
CA ASP A 370 -28.18 -18.60 -0.86
C ASP A 370 -28.82 -17.29 -1.39
N ALA A 371 -28.01 -16.30 -1.78
CA ALA A 371 -28.48 -15.02 -2.31
C ALA A 371 -29.00 -15.12 -3.76
N VAL A 372 -28.63 -16.18 -4.50
CA VAL A 372 -28.90 -16.31 -5.94
C VAL A 372 -30.37 -16.64 -6.23
N GLU A 373 -31.08 -17.29 -5.30
CA GLU A 373 -32.47 -17.74 -5.49
C GLU A 373 -33.50 -16.58 -5.47
N GLN A 374 -33.12 -15.39 -5.00
CA GLN A 374 -34.06 -14.29 -4.74
C GLN A 374 -34.20 -13.26 -5.87
N GLY A 375 -33.55 -13.45 -7.02
CA GLY A 375 -33.78 -12.62 -8.23
C GLY A 375 -33.52 -11.12 -8.06
N GLY A 376 -32.75 -10.71 -7.04
CA GLY A 376 -32.43 -9.32 -6.74
C GLY A 376 -31.04 -8.91 -7.23
N SER A 377 -30.83 -7.60 -7.42
CA SER A 377 -29.51 -7.04 -7.73
C SER A 377 -28.61 -6.86 -6.50
N VAL A 378 -29.09 -7.20 -5.30
CA VAL A 378 -28.39 -6.98 -4.02
C VAL A 378 -27.94 -8.32 -3.46
N HIS A 379 -26.65 -8.43 -3.18
CA HIS A 379 -25.99 -9.68 -2.80
C HIS A 379 -25.17 -9.49 -1.53
N LEU A 380 -25.09 -10.52 -0.69
CA LEU A 380 -24.10 -10.58 0.38
C LEU A 380 -22.85 -11.29 -0.13
N VAL A 381 -21.70 -10.70 0.15
CA VAL A 381 -20.40 -11.30 -0.11
C VAL A 381 -19.69 -11.59 1.20
N ILE A 382 -18.97 -12.70 1.22
CA ILE A 382 -18.25 -13.21 2.37
C ILE A 382 -16.76 -12.90 2.14
N PRO A 383 -16.15 -11.99 2.92
CA PRO A 383 -14.72 -11.74 2.84
C PRO A 383 -13.90 -12.98 3.14
N LEU A 384 -12.74 -13.09 2.50
CA LEU A 384 -11.77 -14.16 2.72
C LEU A 384 -11.17 -14.06 4.13
N ASP A 385 -10.91 -12.83 4.60
CA ASP A 385 -10.51 -12.57 5.98
C ASP A 385 -11.72 -12.76 6.93
N PRO A 386 -11.72 -13.78 7.80
CA PRO A 386 -12.84 -14.09 8.67
C PRO A 386 -13.09 -13.01 9.72
N VAL A 387 -12.18 -12.06 9.96
CA VAL A 387 -12.48 -10.96 10.90
C VAL A 387 -13.32 -9.84 10.28
N ILE A 388 -13.50 -9.82 8.95
CA ILE A 388 -14.21 -8.77 8.22
C ILE A 388 -15.67 -9.18 7.97
N PRO A 389 -16.67 -8.45 8.48
CA PRO A 389 -18.08 -8.83 8.37
C PRO A 389 -18.53 -8.98 6.91
N LYS A 390 -19.58 -9.76 6.67
CA LYS A 390 -20.20 -9.87 5.34
C LYS A 390 -20.55 -8.48 4.82
N ILE A 391 -20.32 -8.25 3.53
CA ILE A 391 -20.53 -6.95 2.88
C ILE A 391 -21.71 -7.08 1.92
N ARG A 392 -22.61 -6.10 1.93
CA ARG A 392 -23.70 -6.02 0.97
C ARG A 392 -23.25 -5.24 -0.25
N ILE A 393 -23.36 -5.83 -1.43
CA ILE A 393 -23.05 -5.19 -2.71
C ILE A 393 -24.26 -5.19 -3.64
N ARG A 394 -24.26 -4.29 -4.63
CA ARG A 394 -25.18 -4.35 -5.76
C ARG A 394 -24.42 -4.78 -7.01
N HIS A 395 -24.99 -5.72 -7.78
CA HIS A 395 -24.42 -6.18 -9.04
C HIS A 395 -25.54 -6.64 -9.97
N GLY A 396 -25.50 -6.20 -11.23
CA GLY A 396 -26.55 -6.45 -12.22
C GLY A 396 -26.69 -7.93 -12.61
N ASP A 397 -25.57 -8.59 -12.92
CA ASP A 397 -25.53 -10.01 -13.26
C ASP A 397 -24.64 -10.80 -12.29
N VAL A 398 -25.26 -11.36 -11.23
CA VAL A 398 -24.53 -12.14 -10.23
C VAL A 398 -23.88 -13.40 -10.81
N ARG A 399 -24.38 -13.94 -11.93
CA ARG A 399 -23.86 -15.19 -12.51
C ARG A 399 -22.43 -15.04 -13.00
N HIS A 400 -22.03 -13.82 -13.35
CA HIS A 400 -20.68 -13.51 -13.80
C HIS A 400 -19.66 -13.53 -12.66
N ILE A 401 -20.09 -13.24 -11.42
CA ILE A 401 -19.22 -13.17 -10.24
C ILE A 401 -19.42 -14.35 -9.28
N LEU A 402 -20.42 -15.20 -9.53
CA LEU A 402 -20.67 -16.42 -8.76
C LEU A 402 -19.53 -17.42 -8.98
N GLY A 403 -19.07 -18.07 -7.90
CA GLY A 403 -17.95 -19.01 -7.97
C GLY A 403 -16.60 -18.36 -8.28
N GLN A 404 -16.50 -17.02 -8.17
CA GLN A 404 -15.26 -16.27 -8.39
C GLN A 404 -14.76 -15.60 -7.10
N ARG A 405 -13.44 -15.42 -7.01
CA ARG A 405 -12.83 -14.48 -6.07
C ARG A 405 -12.99 -13.08 -6.63
N ILE A 406 -13.66 -12.21 -5.89
CA ILE A 406 -13.89 -10.81 -6.29
C ILE A 406 -13.26 -9.85 -5.29
N VAL A 407 -12.91 -8.66 -5.74
CA VAL A 407 -12.45 -7.56 -4.89
C VAL A 407 -13.61 -6.61 -4.65
N VAL A 408 -13.87 -6.29 -3.39
CA VAL A 408 -14.90 -5.35 -2.95
C VAL A 408 -14.32 -4.30 -2.01
N ARG A 409 -15.00 -3.14 -1.91
CA ARG A 409 -14.65 -2.07 -0.97
C ARG A 409 -15.88 -1.66 -0.18
N ILE A 410 -15.69 -1.34 1.10
CA ILE A 410 -16.75 -0.83 1.98
C ILE A 410 -16.94 0.67 1.72
N ASP A 411 -18.18 1.09 1.53
CA ASP A 411 -18.58 2.48 1.27
C ASP A 411 -19.16 3.15 2.51
N SER A 412 -20.12 2.48 3.16
CA SER A 412 -20.83 3.00 4.32
C SER A 412 -21.30 1.88 5.23
N TRP A 413 -21.58 2.21 6.49
CA TRP A 413 -22.26 1.29 7.40
C TRP A 413 -23.34 2.05 8.19
N PRO A 414 -24.59 2.05 7.71
CA PRO A 414 -25.71 2.72 8.36
C PRO A 414 -26.03 2.15 9.73
N VAL A 415 -26.51 2.99 10.65
CA VAL A 415 -26.96 2.56 11.99
C VAL A 415 -28.06 1.50 11.95
N SER A 416 -28.95 1.55 10.97
CA SER A 416 -30.06 0.60 10.82
C SER A 416 -29.67 -0.70 10.09
N SER A 417 -28.45 -0.79 9.55
CA SER A 417 -28.03 -1.93 8.74
C SER A 417 -27.16 -2.88 9.54
N GLN A 418 -27.50 -4.16 9.53
CA GLN A 418 -26.67 -5.20 10.13
C GLN A 418 -25.30 -5.32 9.45
N TYR A 419 -25.25 -5.17 8.12
CA TYR A 419 -24.05 -5.31 7.29
C TYR A 419 -23.63 -3.97 6.67
N PRO A 420 -22.32 -3.74 6.46
CA PRO A 420 -21.84 -2.62 5.66
C PRO A 420 -22.30 -2.72 4.20
N ASN A 421 -22.52 -1.57 3.58
CA ASN A 421 -22.68 -1.46 2.14
C ASN A 421 -21.30 -1.30 1.50
N GLY A 422 -21.12 -1.90 0.33
CA GLY A 422 -19.92 -1.80 -0.47
C GLY A 422 -20.22 -1.94 -1.96
N HIS A 423 -19.17 -1.78 -2.76
CA HIS A 423 -19.24 -1.95 -4.20
C HIS A 423 -18.22 -2.98 -4.70
N TYR A 424 -18.56 -3.59 -5.84
CA TYR A 424 -17.66 -4.45 -6.59
C TYR A 424 -16.58 -3.63 -7.29
N VAL A 425 -15.34 -4.11 -7.25
CA VAL A 425 -14.19 -3.48 -7.92
C VAL A 425 -13.79 -4.25 -9.17
N ARG A 426 -13.46 -5.53 -9.03
CA ARG A 426 -13.03 -6.41 -10.11
C ARG A 426 -13.07 -7.88 -9.70
N SER A 427 -13.10 -8.78 -10.67
CA SER A 427 -12.89 -10.21 -10.45
C SER A 427 -11.41 -10.57 -10.53
N LEU A 428 -10.98 -11.52 -9.69
CA LEU A 428 -9.65 -12.13 -9.73
C LEU A 428 -9.65 -13.41 -10.57
N GLY A 429 -10.79 -14.12 -10.62
CA GLY A 429 -10.94 -15.38 -11.34
C GLY A 429 -11.73 -16.44 -10.56
N PRO A 430 -11.86 -17.67 -11.10
CA PRO A 430 -12.57 -18.77 -10.45
C PRO A 430 -11.90 -19.22 -9.15
N ILE A 431 -12.72 -19.56 -8.15
CA ILE A 431 -12.24 -20.13 -6.88
C ILE A 431 -11.52 -21.47 -7.15
N HIS A 432 -10.52 -21.81 -6.33
CA HIS A 432 -9.71 -23.03 -6.44
C HIS A 432 -8.75 -23.08 -7.64
N GLN A 433 -8.60 -21.99 -8.40
CA GLN A 433 -7.52 -21.84 -9.37
C GLN A 433 -6.28 -21.26 -8.68
N LEU A 434 -5.11 -21.84 -8.94
CA LEU A 434 -3.86 -21.46 -8.26
C LEU A 434 -3.56 -19.97 -8.40
N ASP A 435 -3.54 -19.44 -9.64
CA ASP A 435 -3.24 -18.01 -9.87
C ASP A 435 -4.30 -17.10 -9.22
N THR A 436 -5.57 -17.51 -9.22
CA THR A 436 -6.65 -16.77 -8.54
C THR A 436 -6.42 -16.69 -7.03
N GLU A 437 -6.09 -17.81 -6.36
CA GLU A 437 -5.87 -17.83 -4.92
C GLU A 437 -4.58 -17.09 -4.53
N ILE A 438 -3.53 -17.15 -5.36
CA ILE A 438 -2.35 -16.31 -5.18
C ILE A 438 -2.75 -14.82 -5.30
N SER A 439 -3.57 -14.46 -6.29
CA SER A 439 -4.04 -13.08 -6.49
C SER A 439 -4.83 -12.60 -5.28
N ALA A 440 -5.65 -13.48 -4.72
CA ALA A 440 -6.43 -13.20 -3.52
C ALA A 440 -5.52 -12.89 -2.32
N ILE A 441 -4.52 -13.73 -2.06
CA ILE A 441 -3.59 -13.54 -0.93
C ILE A 441 -2.77 -12.25 -1.10
N LEU A 442 -2.31 -11.94 -2.31
CA LEU A 442 -1.57 -10.71 -2.60
C LEU A 442 -2.42 -9.47 -2.31
N VAL A 443 -3.69 -9.45 -2.75
CA VAL A 443 -4.60 -8.33 -2.48
C VAL A 443 -4.92 -8.21 -0.99
N GLU A 444 -5.14 -9.33 -0.29
CA GLU A 444 -5.42 -9.32 1.16
C GLU A 444 -4.28 -8.72 1.99
N HIS A 445 -3.04 -8.93 1.55
CA HIS A 445 -1.84 -8.40 2.23
C HIS A 445 -1.34 -7.08 1.61
N GLU A 446 -2.15 -6.46 0.74
CA GLU A 446 -1.83 -5.19 0.05
C GLU A 446 -0.51 -5.24 -0.74
N ILE A 447 -0.11 -6.42 -1.21
CA ILE A 447 1.07 -6.66 -2.03
C ILE A 447 0.73 -6.31 -3.47
N SER A 448 1.13 -5.11 -3.88
CA SER A 448 0.80 -4.54 -5.19
C SER A 448 1.76 -5.01 -6.27
N VAL A 449 1.65 -6.30 -6.66
CA VAL A 449 2.41 -6.88 -7.78
C VAL A 449 1.44 -7.49 -8.79
N SER A 450 1.55 -7.09 -10.06
CA SER A 450 0.78 -7.73 -11.14
C SER A 450 1.30 -9.15 -11.37
N GLN A 451 0.41 -10.13 -11.27
CA GLN A 451 0.74 -11.52 -11.61
C GLN A 451 1.02 -11.71 -13.10
N ALA A 452 0.33 -10.95 -13.96
CA ALA A 452 0.42 -11.12 -15.41
C ALA A 452 1.74 -10.59 -15.98
N THR A 453 2.25 -9.50 -15.43
CA THR A 453 3.53 -8.94 -15.88
C THR A 453 4.70 -9.42 -15.04
N GLN A 454 4.48 -9.72 -13.74
CA GLN A 454 5.53 -9.85 -12.70
C GLN A 454 6.59 -8.72 -12.74
N GLY A 455 6.32 -7.68 -13.53
CA GLY A 455 7.33 -6.89 -14.18
C GLY A 455 7.61 -5.64 -13.40
N PHE A 456 8.80 -5.11 -13.62
CA PHE A 456 9.17 -3.79 -13.15
C PHE A 456 8.71 -2.75 -14.17
N SER A 457 8.54 -1.51 -13.72
CA SER A 457 8.20 -0.44 -14.66
C SER A 457 9.28 -0.27 -15.73
N GLU A 458 8.90 0.12 -16.95
CA GLU A 458 9.84 0.46 -18.02
C GLU A 458 10.84 1.54 -17.59
N ALA A 459 10.42 2.45 -16.71
CA ALA A 459 11.28 3.47 -16.14
C ALA A 459 12.40 2.86 -15.28
N SER A 460 12.08 1.93 -14.38
CA SER A 460 13.06 1.18 -13.60
C SER A 460 13.96 0.31 -14.48
N LEU A 461 13.39 -0.36 -15.49
CA LEU A 461 14.17 -1.21 -16.41
C LEU A 461 15.21 -0.44 -17.23
N ARG A 462 14.93 0.83 -17.57
CA ARG A 462 15.89 1.72 -18.25
C ARG A 462 17.09 2.11 -17.39
N GLU A 463 17.00 2.01 -16.07
CA GLU A 463 18.11 2.27 -15.14
C GLU A 463 19.06 1.06 -15.00
N MET A 464 18.69 -0.09 -15.56
CA MET A 464 19.46 -1.32 -15.40
C MET A 464 20.78 -1.27 -16.16
N PRO A 465 21.89 -1.76 -15.57
CA PRO A 465 23.14 -1.88 -16.29
C PRO A 465 23.00 -2.90 -17.43
N VAL A 466 23.69 -2.65 -18.54
CA VAL A 466 23.75 -3.61 -19.64
C VAL A 466 24.50 -4.85 -19.16
N ASN A 467 23.82 -6.00 -19.22
CA ASN A 467 24.39 -7.29 -18.87
C ASN A 467 23.76 -8.38 -19.73
N THR A 468 24.31 -8.57 -20.94
CA THR A 468 23.88 -9.61 -21.89
C THR A 468 24.99 -10.64 -22.08
N LYS A 469 24.71 -11.74 -22.80
CA LYS A 469 25.73 -12.75 -23.10
C LYS A 469 26.84 -12.18 -23.98
N GLU A 470 26.48 -11.28 -24.89
CA GLU A 470 27.37 -10.62 -25.84
C GLU A 470 28.13 -9.46 -25.18
N ASN A 471 27.51 -8.78 -24.22
CA ASN A 471 28.09 -7.69 -23.46
C ASN A 471 27.87 -7.90 -21.95
N PRO A 472 28.65 -8.81 -21.32
CA PRO A 472 28.52 -9.09 -19.89
C PRO A 472 29.03 -7.91 -19.07
N TRP A 473 28.30 -7.60 -18.01
CA TRP A 473 28.70 -6.52 -17.10
C TRP A 473 30.03 -6.86 -16.41
N LYS A 474 30.90 -5.85 -16.28
CA LYS A 474 32.18 -5.96 -15.58
C LYS A 474 32.41 -4.72 -14.69
N PRO A 475 33.11 -4.87 -13.56
CA PRO A 475 33.52 -3.74 -12.74
C PRO A 475 34.34 -2.70 -13.52
N ASP A 476 33.96 -1.42 -13.39
CA ASP A 476 34.70 -0.31 -14.01
C ASP A 476 36.09 -0.15 -13.38
N SER A 477 37.11 0.13 -14.20
CA SER A 477 38.51 0.28 -13.75
C SER A 477 38.71 1.40 -12.72
N ALA A 478 37.94 2.48 -12.85
CA ALA A 478 37.92 3.58 -11.89
C ALA A 478 37.41 3.13 -10.52
N GLU A 479 36.37 2.30 -10.47
CA GLU A 479 35.82 1.76 -9.22
C GLU A 479 36.75 0.72 -8.59
N ILE A 480 37.37 -0.15 -9.40
CA ILE A 480 38.39 -1.11 -8.93
C ILE A 480 39.52 -0.36 -8.20
N SER A 481 39.94 0.79 -8.73
CA SER A 481 41.03 1.59 -8.14
C SER A 481 40.66 2.26 -6.82
N ARG A 482 39.37 2.50 -6.56
CA ARG A 482 38.88 3.14 -5.32
C ARG A 482 38.51 2.14 -4.23
N ARG A 483 38.23 0.90 -4.61
CA ARG A 483 37.80 -0.19 -3.73
C ARG A 483 39.00 -1.02 -3.27
N ARG A 484 38.88 -1.68 -2.12
CA ARG A 484 39.88 -2.66 -1.71
C ARG A 484 39.71 -3.92 -2.56
N ASP A 485 40.76 -4.28 -3.29
CA ASP A 485 40.76 -5.48 -4.13
C ASP A 485 40.99 -6.73 -3.27
N LEU A 486 40.00 -7.63 -3.26
CA LEU A 486 40.03 -8.91 -2.56
C LEU A 486 39.83 -10.08 -3.51
N ARG A 487 39.97 -9.89 -4.83
CA ARG A 487 39.78 -10.96 -5.83
C ARG A 487 40.75 -12.14 -5.67
N ALA A 488 41.88 -11.92 -5.00
CA ALA A 488 42.84 -12.98 -4.67
C ALA A 488 42.50 -13.75 -3.38
N ALA A 489 41.54 -13.27 -2.58
CA ALA A 489 41.11 -13.98 -1.38
C ALA A 489 40.18 -15.14 -1.75
N LEU A 490 40.39 -16.31 -1.13
CA LEU A 490 39.53 -17.48 -1.32
C LEU A 490 38.17 -17.21 -0.66
N THR A 491 37.24 -16.72 -1.47
CA THR A 491 35.89 -16.32 -1.09
C THR A 491 34.88 -17.34 -1.60
N PHE A 492 33.84 -17.65 -0.85
CA PHE A 492 32.80 -18.62 -1.23
C PHE A 492 31.45 -18.25 -0.62
N SER A 493 30.34 -18.65 -1.23
CA SER A 493 28.99 -18.54 -0.64
C SER A 493 28.45 -19.90 -0.20
N ILE A 494 27.49 -19.92 0.72
CA ILE A 494 26.80 -21.12 1.19
C ILE A 494 25.30 -20.81 1.25
N ASP A 495 24.53 -21.41 0.35
CA ASP A 495 23.15 -21.02 0.06
C ASP A 495 22.19 -22.23 0.06
N PRO A 496 20.86 -22.00 0.14
CA PRO A 496 19.88 -23.04 -0.13
C PRO A 496 20.00 -23.59 -1.58
N PRO A 497 19.54 -24.82 -1.83
CA PRO A 497 19.49 -25.35 -3.19
C PRO A 497 18.63 -24.49 -4.10
N ASN A 498 19.08 -24.28 -5.34
CA ASN A 498 18.46 -23.40 -6.34
C ASN A 498 18.39 -21.90 -5.97
N CYS A 499 19.25 -21.42 -5.07
CA CYS A 499 19.37 -19.99 -4.80
C CYS A 499 19.74 -19.22 -6.09
N GLN A 500 19.00 -18.14 -6.39
CA GLN A 500 19.21 -17.34 -7.61
C GLN A 500 19.88 -15.98 -7.31
N ASP A 501 19.73 -15.51 -6.08
CA ASP A 501 20.11 -14.22 -5.51
C ASP A 501 21.08 -14.45 -4.35
N ILE A 502 22.38 -14.43 -4.64
CA ILE A 502 23.44 -14.67 -3.65
C ILE A 502 23.86 -13.33 -3.07
N ASP A 503 23.35 -13.05 -1.87
CA ASP A 503 23.57 -11.77 -1.19
C ASP A 503 24.87 -11.71 -0.40
N ASP A 504 25.32 -12.85 0.13
CA ASP A 504 26.50 -12.93 0.99
C ASP A 504 27.53 -13.97 0.53
N ALA A 505 28.79 -13.65 0.81
CA ALA A 505 29.91 -14.54 0.66
C ALA A 505 30.88 -14.36 1.83
N MET A 506 31.69 -15.37 2.09
CA MET A 506 32.61 -15.43 3.22
C MET A 506 34.02 -15.75 2.76
N SER A 507 35.01 -15.27 3.52
CA SER A 507 36.40 -15.68 3.41
C SER A 507 36.99 -15.86 4.80
N ILE A 508 37.87 -16.85 4.97
CA ILE A 508 38.58 -17.05 6.24
C ILE A 508 39.98 -17.58 5.98
N ARG A 509 40.96 -17.03 6.69
CA ARG A 509 42.36 -17.49 6.63
C ARG A 509 43.11 -17.25 7.93
N ASP A 510 44.06 -18.12 8.22
CA ASP A 510 45.06 -17.89 9.26
C ASP A 510 46.15 -16.94 8.73
N LEU A 511 46.53 -15.94 9.53
CA LEU A 511 47.58 -14.98 9.21
C LEU A 511 48.94 -15.44 9.77
N SER A 512 50.02 -14.89 9.23
CA SER A 512 51.39 -15.28 9.60
C SER A 512 51.77 -14.95 11.04
N ASP A 513 51.09 -13.98 11.65
CA ASP A 513 51.25 -13.59 13.05
C ASP A 513 50.46 -14.48 14.04
N GLY A 514 49.78 -15.50 13.53
CA GLY A 514 48.94 -16.39 14.32
C GLY A 514 47.58 -15.80 14.66
N THR A 515 47.13 -14.74 14.00
CA THR A 515 45.73 -14.28 14.08
C THR A 515 44.88 -14.90 12.96
N ILE A 516 43.55 -14.73 13.03
CA ILE A 516 42.60 -15.22 12.02
C ILE A 516 41.96 -14.01 11.35
N GLU A 517 41.92 -13.97 10.03
CA GLU A 517 41.12 -12.99 9.29
C GLU A 517 39.82 -13.65 8.84
N LEU A 518 38.69 -13.08 9.25
CA LEU A 518 37.34 -13.49 8.84
C LEU A 518 36.68 -12.34 8.07
N GLY A 519 36.34 -12.57 6.81
CA GLY A 519 35.63 -11.63 5.95
C GLY A 519 34.19 -12.09 5.71
N VAL A 520 33.25 -11.16 5.86
CA VAL A 520 31.88 -11.27 5.33
C VAL A 520 31.71 -10.20 4.27
N HIS A 521 31.22 -10.61 3.10
CA HIS A 521 31.11 -9.79 1.91
C HIS A 521 29.66 -9.79 1.45
N ILE A 522 29.01 -8.63 1.48
CA ILE A 522 27.60 -8.47 1.11
C ILE A 522 27.52 -7.78 -0.25
N ALA A 523 26.59 -8.19 -1.13
CA ALA A 523 26.36 -7.57 -2.42
C ALA A 523 26.20 -6.03 -2.32
N ASP A 524 26.93 -5.26 -3.13
CA ASP A 524 26.90 -3.79 -3.08
C ASP A 524 25.72 -3.21 -3.90
N VAL A 525 24.49 -3.50 -3.47
CA VAL A 525 23.27 -3.02 -4.13
C VAL A 525 23.22 -1.49 -4.21
N GLY A 526 23.74 -0.78 -3.20
CA GLY A 526 23.79 0.69 -3.16
C GLY A 526 24.71 1.32 -4.22
N TYR A 527 25.57 0.54 -4.88
CA TYR A 527 26.26 0.99 -6.07
C TYR A 527 25.31 1.16 -7.26
N PHE A 528 24.35 0.25 -7.43
CA PHE A 528 23.45 0.21 -8.57
C PHE A 528 22.16 1.01 -8.35
N VAL A 529 21.58 0.92 -7.15
CA VAL A 529 20.33 1.60 -6.80
C VAL A 529 20.67 2.92 -6.11
N LYS A 530 20.37 4.04 -6.77
CA LYS A 530 20.61 5.39 -6.23
C LYS A 530 19.38 5.94 -5.54
N GLU A 531 19.60 6.71 -4.49
CA GLU A 531 18.51 7.36 -3.75
C GLU A 531 17.63 8.18 -4.72
N ASN A 532 16.32 7.96 -4.65
CA ASN A 532 15.30 8.59 -5.48
C ASN A 532 15.35 8.25 -6.98
N SER A 533 16.11 7.23 -7.39
CA SER A 533 15.96 6.64 -8.73
C SER A 533 14.62 5.92 -8.87
N GLN A 534 14.16 5.65 -10.10
CA GLN A 534 12.91 4.93 -10.34
C GLN A 534 12.93 3.54 -9.70
N THR A 535 14.07 2.85 -9.82
CA THR A 535 14.30 1.56 -9.16
C THR A 535 14.16 1.66 -7.64
N ASP A 536 14.71 2.71 -7.01
CA ASP A 536 14.60 2.94 -5.56
C ASP A 536 13.17 3.28 -5.12
N LEU A 537 12.44 4.06 -5.92
CA LEU A 537 11.04 4.39 -5.67
C LEU A 537 10.12 3.15 -5.76
N GLU A 538 10.44 2.20 -6.63
CA GLU A 538 9.74 0.92 -6.76
C GLU A 538 10.17 -0.10 -5.68
N ALA A 539 11.44 -0.10 -5.27
CA ALA A 539 11.95 -1.03 -4.27
C ALA A 539 11.49 -0.72 -2.83
N ARG A 540 11.41 0.56 -2.44
CA ARG A 540 11.11 0.95 -1.04
C ARG A 540 9.71 0.51 -0.60
N ALA A 541 9.59 -0.06 0.61
CA ALA A 541 8.33 -0.11 1.36
C ALA A 541 8.40 0.90 2.49
N SER A 542 7.82 2.09 2.30
CA SER A 542 7.80 3.07 3.38
C SER A 542 6.40 3.62 3.63
N LEU A 543 5.97 3.50 4.88
CA LEU A 543 4.81 4.17 5.48
C LEU A 543 4.86 5.71 5.37
N LEU A 544 6.03 6.29 5.04
CA LEU A 544 6.20 7.73 4.79
C LEU A 544 6.11 8.13 3.30
N ALA A 545 5.89 7.17 2.39
CA ALA A 545 5.62 7.45 0.99
C ALA A 545 4.19 7.98 0.82
N TYR A 546 3.99 9.25 1.16
CA TYR A 546 2.74 10.00 1.02
C TYR A 546 2.21 10.08 -0.44
N TYR A 547 2.88 9.45 -1.42
CA TYR A 547 2.73 9.75 -2.86
C TYR A 547 2.75 8.57 -3.86
N SER A 548 2.77 7.27 -3.50
CA SER A 548 2.57 6.23 -4.54
C SER A 548 2.05 4.90 -3.96
N VAL A 549 1.06 4.29 -4.63
CA VAL A 549 0.41 3.02 -4.24
C VAL A 549 0.79 1.86 -5.16
N HIS A 550 1.44 2.12 -6.30
CA HIS A 550 1.64 1.07 -7.27
C HIS A 550 3.10 0.60 -7.30
N HIS A 551 3.31 -0.68 -6.97
CA HIS A 551 4.56 -1.45 -7.13
C HIS A 551 5.67 -1.22 -6.09
N GLN A 552 5.35 -0.75 -4.88
CA GLN A 552 6.30 -0.73 -3.77
C GLN A 552 6.42 -2.13 -3.17
N ARG A 553 7.61 -2.73 -3.27
CA ARG A 553 7.83 -4.13 -2.91
C ARG A 553 8.36 -4.31 -1.49
N GLY A 554 9.32 -3.49 -1.06
CA GLY A 554 9.90 -3.50 0.31
C GLY A 554 10.76 -4.69 0.68
N THR A 555 10.37 -5.87 0.21
CA THR A 555 11.02 -7.15 0.37
C THR A 555 10.64 -8.03 -0.82
N THR A 556 11.47 -9.03 -1.11
CA THR A 556 11.05 -10.13 -1.98
C THR A 556 10.01 -10.96 -1.22
N VAL A 557 8.89 -11.26 -1.87
CA VAL A 557 7.83 -12.12 -1.30
C VAL A 557 7.98 -13.51 -1.87
N TYR A 558 8.33 -14.48 -1.03
CA TYR A 558 8.46 -15.88 -1.42
C TYR A 558 7.15 -16.64 -1.16
N LEU A 559 6.63 -17.28 -2.19
CA LEU A 559 5.53 -18.24 -2.12
C LEU A 559 6.05 -19.65 -2.40
N ALA A 560 5.18 -20.65 -2.28
CA ALA A 560 5.57 -22.03 -2.47
C ALA A 560 6.04 -22.35 -3.90
N ASP A 561 5.42 -21.75 -4.93
CA ASP A 561 5.69 -22.04 -6.35
C ASP A 561 6.51 -20.93 -7.05
N ARG A 562 6.52 -19.70 -6.52
CA ARG A 562 7.16 -18.54 -7.14
C ARG A 562 7.60 -17.51 -6.11
N ARG A 563 8.33 -16.50 -6.56
CA ARG A 563 8.67 -15.31 -5.76
C ARG A 563 8.32 -14.05 -6.52
N PHE A 564 8.10 -12.96 -5.77
CA PHE A 564 7.95 -11.62 -6.31
C PHE A 564 9.15 -10.79 -5.86
N ASP A 565 10.12 -10.60 -6.75
CA ASP A 565 11.40 -9.96 -6.44
C ASP A 565 11.24 -8.51 -5.99
N MET A 566 12.06 -8.04 -5.05
CA MET A 566 12.12 -6.62 -4.69
C MET A 566 12.77 -5.77 -5.78
N LEU A 567 13.78 -6.32 -6.46
CA LEU A 567 14.59 -5.63 -7.48
C LEU A 567 14.54 -6.39 -8.81
N PRO A 568 14.72 -5.70 -9.95
CA PRO A 568 14.75 -6.36 -11.25
C PRO A 568 15.79 -7.47 -11.31
N THR A 569 15.46 -8.55 -12.03
CA THR A 569 16.32 -9.74 -12.24
C THR A 569 17.75 -9.39 -12.67
N VAL A 570 17.93 -8.31 -13.43
CA VAL A 570 19.26 -7.84 -13.85
C VAL A 570 20.13 -7.52 -12.63
N LEU A 571 19.57 -6.89 -11.60
CA LEU A 571 20.26 -6.60 -10.33
C LEU A 571 20.29 -7.84 -9.43
N SER A 572 19.13 -8.37 -9.05
CA SER A 572 18.99 -9.39 -8.00
C SER A 572 19.75 -10.67 -8.32
N GLU A 573 19.58 -11.22 -9.53
CA GLU A 573 20.14 -12.54 -9.88
C GLU A 573 21.48 -12.48 -10.61
N ARG A 574 21.85 -11.30 -11.15
CA ARG A 574 23.01 -11.17 -12.05
C ARG A 574 24.09 -10.25 -11.52
N VAL A 575 23.91 -8.93 -11.58
CA VAL A 575 25.03 -7.98 -11.34
C VAL A 575 25.33 -7.76 -9.85
N CYS A 576 24.33 -7.88 -8.97
CA CYS A 576 24.54 -7.80 -7.52
C CYS A 576 24.89 -9.16 -6.94
N SER A 577 24.24 -10.23 -7.41
CA SER A 577 24.48 -11.61 -6.97
C SER A 577 25.96 -11.97 -7.05
N LEU A 578 26.52 -12.47 -5.94
CA LEU A 578 27.94 -12.79 -5.74
C LEU A 578 28.34 -14.11 -6.39
N ARG A 579 28.01 -14.25 -7.68
CA ARG A 579 28.23 -15.44 -8.50
C ARG A 579 29.69 -15.90 -8.53
N GLY A 580 29.86 -17.21 -8.59
CA GLY A 580 31.14 -17.90 -8.70
C GLY A 580 31.89 -17.53 -9.96
N ASN A 581 33.20 -17.35 -9.84
CA ASN A 581 34.15 -17.07 -10.89
C ASN A 581 33.95 -15.76 -11.66
N VAL A 582 33.17 -14.81 -11.13
CA VAL A 582 32.97 -13.49 -11.72
C VAL A 582 33.30 -12.38 -10.72
N ASP A 583 33.93 -11.31 -11.20
CA ASP A 583 34.23 -10.14 -10.37
C ASP A 583 32.93 -9.40 -10.01
N ARG A 584 32.74 -9.11 -8.72
CA ARG A 584 31.56 -8.44 -8.17
C ARG A 584 31.93 -7.37 -7.14
N PHE A 585 31.10 -6.34 -7.06
CA PHE A 585 31.20 -5.33 -6.02
C PHE A 585 30.53 -5.81 -4.73
N ALA A 586 31.23 -5.65 -3.62
CA ALA A 586 30.71 -5.98 -2.30
C ALA A 586 30.97 -4.85 -1.29
N VAL A 587 30.17 -4.82 -0.24
CA VAL A 587 30.45 -4.13 1.01
C VAL A 587 30.92 -5.19 1.99
N SER A 588 32.11 -5.04 2.54
CA SER A 588 32.73 -6.08 3.36
C SER A 588 32.99 -5.62 4.79
N VAL A 589 32.84 -6.57 5.70
CA VAL A 589 33.30 -6.47 7.08
C VAL A 589 34.41 -7.49 7.26
N ILE A 590 35.58 -7.04 7.70
CA ILE A 590 36.74 -7.90 7.92
C ILE A 590 37.14 -7.79 9.39
N TRP A 591 37.13 -8.92 10.09
CA TRP A 591 37.58 -9.04 11.46
C TRP A 591 38.95 -9.69 11.51
N THR A 592 39.82 -9.17 12.37
CA THR A 592 41.00 -9.90 12.84
C THR A 592 40.68 -10.47 14.22
N LEU A 593 40.84 -11.78 14.38
CA LEU A 593 40.55 -12.51 15.61
C LEU A 593 41.84 -13.08 16.21
N ASP A 594 41.91 -13.14 17.54
CA ASP A 594 42.93 -13.96 18.20
C ASP A 594 42.60 -15.47 18.09
N GLN A 595 43.50 -16.32 18.59
CA GLN A 595 43.27 -17.77 18.63
C GLN A 595 42.09 -18.21 19.52
N SER A 596 41.67 -17.35 20.45
CA SER A 596 40.47 -17.55 21.26
C SER A 596 39.21 -17.02 20.55
N CYS A 597 39.30 -16.63 19.28
CA CYS A 597 38.21 -16.00 18.51
C CYS A 597 37.70 -14.69 19.13
N ASN A 598 38.50 -13.95 19.90
CA ASN A 598 38.14 -12.59 20.32
C ASN A 598 38.43 -11.61 19.19
N ILE A 599 37.55 -10.64 18.99
CA ILE A 599 37.73 -9.60 17.97
C ILE A 599 38.84 -8.65 18.44
N LEU A 600 39.94 -8.59 17.67
CA LEU A 600 41.05 -7.66 17.88
C LEU A 600 40.82 -6.36 17.12
N SER A 601 40.33 -6.45 15.89
CA SER A 601 40.03 -5.29 15.03
C SER A 601 38.86 -5.56 14.10
N THR A 602 38.26 -4.51 13.58
CA THR A 602 37.18 -4.57 12.58
C THR A 602 37.39 -3.50 11.53
N TRP A 603 37.31 -3.91 10.27
CA TRP A 603 37.37 -3.01 9.12
C TRP A 603 36.06 -3.09 8.33
N PHE A 604 35.57 -1.93 7.91
CA PHE A 604 34.38 -1.79 7.06
C PHE A 604 34.78 -1.05 5.78
N GLY A 605 34.32 -1.53 4.63
CA GLY A 605 34.53 -0.78 3.39
C GLY A 605 34.03 -1.49 2.15
N ARG A 606 34.10 -0.79 1.02
CA ARG A 606 33.75 -1.31 -0.30
C ARG A 606 34.91 -2.08 -0.92
N THR A 607 34.60 -3.22 -1.51
CA THR A 607 35.56 -4.17 -2.06
C THR A 607 35.16 -4.60 -3.47
N VAL A 608 36.12 -5.21 -4.16
CA VAL A 608 35.87 -6.06 -5.34
C VAL A 608 36.29 -7.46 -4.96
N ILE A 609 35.39 -8.43 -5.13
CA ILE A 609 35.64 -9.85 -4.83
C ILE A 609 35.45 -10.69 -6.08
N ARG A 610 35.95 -11.92 -6.04
CA ARG A 610 35.63 -12.97 -7.00
C ARG A 610 35.38 -14.25 -6.21
N SER A 611 34.12 -14.64 -6.05
CA SER A 611 33.79 -15.88 -5.35
C SER A 611 34.38 -17.06 -6.12
N ALA A 612 35.01 -18.01 -5.45
CA ALA A 612 35.57 -19.20 -6.07
C ALA A 612 34.47 -20.21 -6.43
N CYS A 613 33.42 -20.29 -5.62
CA CYS A 613 32.27 -21.18 -5.82
C CYS A 613 31.01 -20.69 -5.10
N GLU A 614 29.89 -21.25 -5.54
CA GLU A 614 28.57 -21.17 -4.91
C GLU A 614 28.31 -22.58 -4.34
N MET A 615 28.22 -22.73 -3.01
CA MET A 615 27.99 -24.04 -2.39
C MET A 615 26.57 -24.13 -1.82
N GLU A 616 25.97 -25.31 -1.93
CA GLU A 616 24.77 -25.65 -1.16
C GLU A 616 25.13 -26.06 0.28
N TYR A 617 24.17 -25.95 1.20
CA TYR A 617 24.37 -26.40 2.60
C TYR A 617 24.88 -27.84 2.71
N GLU A 618 24.38 -28.75 1.89
CA GLU A 618 24.80 -30.15 1.92
C GLU A 618 26.27 -30.31 1.49
N GLN A 619 26.71 -29.57 0.47
CA GLN A 619 28.10 -29.59 0.02
C GLN A 619 29.04 -29.04 1.09
N ALA A 620 28.68 -27.93 1.74
CA ALA A 620 29.44 -27.37 2.84
C ALA A 620 29.50 -28.34 4.05
N GLN A 621 28.40 -29.03 4.33
CA GLN A 621 28.33 -30.05 5.39
C GLN A 621 29.23 -31.25 5.07
N GLN A 622 29.21 -31.75 3.82
CA GLN A 622 30.11 -32.82 3.38
C GLN A 622 31.60 -32.44 3.51
N LEU A 623 31.96 -31.20 3.21
CA LEU A 623 33.32 -30.69 3.43
C LEU A 623 33.69 -30.66 4.91
N LEU A 624 32.77 -30.22 5.77
CA LEU A 624 32.95 -30.21 7.23
C LEU A 624 33.13 -31.62 7.80
N ASP A 625 32.38 -32.59 7.27
CA ASP A 625 32.43 -34.01 7.65
C ASP A 625 33.61 -34.76 7.00
N CYS A 626 34.49 -34.05 6.31
CA CYS A 626 35.70 -34.58 5.68
C CYS A 626 35.43 -35.66 4.62
N ALA A 627 34.31 -35.53 3.88
CA ALA A 627 34.03 -36.38 2.72
C ALA A 627 35.18 -36.34 1.71
N LYS A 628 35.48 -37.49 1.08
CA LYS A 628 36.59 -37.62 0.10
C LYS A 628 36.31 -36.88 -1.20
N SER A 629 35.04 -36.86 -1.61
CA SER A 629 34.53 -36.18 -2.81
C SER A 629 33.19 -35.54 -2.46
N VAL A 630 32.93 -34.36 -3.03
CA VAL A 630 31.69 -33.60 -2.85
C VAL A 630 31.03 -33.48 -4.21
N GLU A 631 29.79 -33.92 -4.34
CA GLU A 631 29.07 -33.86 -5.61
C GLU A 631 28.83 -32.41 -6.04
N GLY A 632 29.06 -32.09 -7.32
CA GLY A 632 28.86 -30.74 -7.86
C GLY A 632 29.98 -29.73 -7.56
N LEU A 633 31.05 -30.13 -6.87
CA LEU A 633 32.22 -29.29 -6.59
C LEU A 633 33.50 -29.90 -7.18
N ASP A 634 34.34 -29.08 -7.81
CA ASP A 634 35.64 -29.53 -8.31
C ASP A 634 36.52 -30.08 -7.17
N GLN A 635 37.17 -31.22 -7.40
CA GLN A 635 37.92 -31.93 -6.35
C GLN A 635 39.09 -31.10 -5.80
N LYS A 636 39.80 -30.37 -6.67
CA LYS A 636 40.94 -29.54 -6.23
C LYS A 636 40.44 -28.36 -5.40
N LEU A 637 39.36 -27.73 -5.83
CA LEU A 637 38.73 -26.65 -5.07
C LEU A 637 38.17 -27.14 -3.72
N ALA A 638 37.55 -28.33 -3.69
CA ALA A 638 37.08 -28.96 -2.46
C ALA A 638 38.22 -29.20 -1.44
N GLU A 639 39.39 -29.60 -1.92
CA GLU A 639 40.60 -29.76 -1.09
C GLU A 639 41.09 -28.41 -0.54
N GLU A 640 41.07 -27.35 -1.35
CA GLU A 640 41.44 -25.99 -0.94
C GLU A 640 40.45 -25.40 0.09
N LEU A 641 39.15 -25.68 -0.06
CA LEU A 641 38.08 -25.15 0.80
C LEU A 641 37.91 -25.89 2.12
N ARG A 642 38.37 -27.14 2.23
CA ARG A 642 38.15 -27.97 3.42
C ARG A 642 38.66 -27.29 4.71
N ARG A 643 39.90 -26.79 4.70
CA ARG A 643 40.48 -26.11 5.88
C ARG A 643 39.75 -24.80 6.22
N PRO A 644 39.47 -23.89 5.27
CA PRO A 644 38.62 -22.73 5.51
C PRO A 644 37.25 -23.07 6.12
N ILE A 645 36.54 -24.07 5.59
CA ILE A 645 35.20 -24.45 6.08
C ILE A 645 35.26 -24.98 7.52
N VAL A 646 36.22 -25.86 7.82
CA VAL A 646 36.41 -26.35 9.20
C VAL A 646 36.74 -25.19 10.14
N ARG A 647 37.64 -24.29 9.73
CA ARG A 647 38.03 -23.13 10.52
C ARG A 647 36.87 -22.17 10.77
N LEU A 648 36.02 -21.94 9.76
CA LEU A 648 34.81 -21.15 9.87
C LEU A 648 33.87 -21.77 10.91
N ALA A 649 33.62 -23.08 10.84
CA ALA A 649 32.77 -23.79 11.79
C ALA A 649 33.29 -23.69 13.24
N GLU A 650 34.60 -23.80 13.46
CA GLU A 650 35.22 -23.60 14.78
C GLU A 650 34.91 -22.22 15.36
N VAL A 651 35.14 -21.16 14.57
CA VAL A 651 34.89 -19.77 14.98
C VAL A 651 33.40 -19.57 15.29
N LEU A 652 32.52 -20.03 14.41
CA LEU A 652 31.06 -19.88 14.56
C LEU A 652 30.53 -20.63 15.78
N ARG A 653 31.07 -21.80 16.13
CA ARG A 653 30.71 -22.53 17.36
C ARG A 653 31.05 -21.74 18.62
N VAL A 654 32.20 -21.06 18.65
CA VAL A 654 32.58 -20.17 19.76
C VAL A 654 31.63 -18.98 19.86
N PHE A 655 31.28 -18.36 18.72
CA PHE A 655 30.31 -17.27 18.68
C PHE A 655 28.91 -17.70 19.13
N LYS A 656 28.42 -18.86 18.67
CA LYS A 656 27.15 -19.46 19.10
C LYS A 656 27.15 -19.64 20.63
N LYS A 657 28.18 -20.27 21.20
CA LYS A 657 28.30 -20.47 22.66
C LYS A 657 28.27 -19.15 23.45
N ARG A 658 29.00 -18.13 23.00
CA ARG A 658 29.00 -16.80 23.64
C ARG A 658 27.66 -16.09 23.52
N ARG A 659 26.97 -16.22 22.37
CA ARG A 659 25.64 -15.67 22.13
C ARG A 659 24.62 -16.23 23.13
N PHE A 660 24.61 -17.54 23.35
CA PHE A 660 23.73 -18.17 24.36
C PHE A 660 24.10 -17.81 25.80
N ALA A 661 25.39 -17.75 26.13
CA ALA A 661 25.81 -17.32 27.46
C ALA A 661 25.33 -15.89 27.82
N LYS A 662 25.03 -15.06 26.80
CA LYS A 662 24.46 -13.72 26.95
C LYS A 662 22.92 -13.69 26.96
N GLY A 663 22.25 -14.85 26.96
CA GLY A 663 20.79 -14.95 27.05
C GLY A 663 20.06 -14.88 25.71
N ALA A 664 20.73 -15.19 24.59
CA ALA A 664 20.04 -15.30 23.31
C ALA A 664 19.09 -16.50 23.28
N LEU A 665 17.96 -16.32 22.61
CA LEU A 665 16.98 -17.38 22.35
C LEU A 665 17.19 -17.94 20.93
N GLU A 666 16.96 -19.24 20.77
CA GLU A 666 16.84 -19.91 19.48
C GLU A 666 15.38 -20.36 19.38
N LEU A 667 14.64 -19.72 18.48
CA LEU A 667 13.23 -19.99 18.23
C LEU A 667 13.18 -20.75 16.92
N GLU A 668 13.14 -22.07 17.00
CA GLU A 668 12.96 -22.92 15.82
C GLU A 668 11.49 -22.89 15.39
N SER A 669 11.23 -22.51 14.15
CA SER A 669 9.94 -22.68 13.50
C SER A 669 10.09 -23.76 12.43
N SER A 670 9.22 -24.76 12.43
CA SER A 670 9.23 -25.78 11.37
C SER A 670 8.85 -25.16 10.04
N GLU A 671 9.72 -25.31 9.04
CA GLU A 671 9.47 -24.86 7.67
C GLU A 671 8.97 -26.02 6.80
N VAL A 672 7.90 -25.79 6.05
CA VAL A 672 7.34 -26.77 5.12
C VAL A 672 7.80 -26.45 3.70
N LYS A 673 8.47 -27.40 3.04
CA LYS A 673 8.86 -27.31 1.63
C LYS A 673 8.06 -28.30 0.78
N PHE A 674 7.61 -27.85 -0.37
CA PHE A 674 6.85 -28.66 -1.32
C PHE A 674 7.75 -29.14 -2.46
N ARG A 675 7.64 -30.40 -2.85
CA ARG A 675 8.16 -30.87 -4.15
C ARG A 675 7.01 -30.89 -5.14
N PHE A 676 7.20 -30.29 -6.30
CA PHE A 676 6.20 -30.23 -7.36
C PHE A 676 6.48 -31.27 -8.45
N ASN A 677 5.41 -31.71 -9.13
CA ASN A 677 5.46 -32.44 -10.39
C ASN A 677 5.72 -31.48 -11.55
N GLU A 678 6.06 -32.00 -12.74
CA GLU A 678 6.26 -31.19 -13.97
C GLU A 678 5.03 -30.33 -14.34
N GLY A 679 3.82 -30.74 -13.92
CA GLY A 679 2.57 -29.98 -14.09
C GLY A 679 2.16 -29.11 -12.89
N GLN A 680 3.10 -28.67 -12.04
CA GLN A 680 2.87 -27.83 -10.84
C GLN A 680 1.97 -28.42 -9.73
N GLY A 681 1.48 -29.67 -9.86
CA GLY A 681 0.84 -30.38 -8.76
C GLY A 681 1.84 -30.77 -7.67
N ILE A 682 1.44 -30.76 -6.39
CA ILE A 682 2.30 -31.15 -5.27
C ILE A 682 2.55 -32.67 -5.33
N LYS A 683 3.82 -33.07 -5.40
CA LYS A 683 4.30 -34.46 -5.36
C LYS A 683 4.51 -34.94 -3.93
N ASP A 684 5.10 -34.08 -3.10
CA ASP A 684 5.56 -34.44 -1.75
C ASP A 684 5.66 -33.19 -0.86
N ILE A 685 5.57 -33.40 0.45
CA ILE A 685 5.65 -32.34 1.47
C ILE A 685 6.76 -32.72 2.45
N ASN A 686 7.87 -31.98 2.43
CA ASN A 686 8.97 -32.14 3.36
C ASN A 686 8.84 -31.11 4.48
N ILE A 687 8.76 -31.57 5.73
CA ILE A 687 8.86 -30.71 6.90
C ILE A 687 10.34 -30.70 7.31
N LEU A 688 10.98 -29.55 7.17
CA LEU A 688 12.31 -29.31 7.73
C LEU A 688 12.12 -28.81 9.16
N PHE A 689 12.74 -29.53 10.09
CA PHE A 689 12.76 -29.20 11.51
C PHE A 689 13.96 -28.32 11.83
#